data_AF-A0A373J2X4-F1
#
_entry.id   AF-A0A373J2X4-F1
#
_cell.length_a   1.000
_cell.length_b   1.000
_cell.length_c   1.000
_cell.angle_alpha   90.00
_cell.angle_beta   90.00
_cell.angle_gamma   90.00
#
_symmetry.space_group_name_H-M   'P 1'
#
loop_
_entity.id
_entity.type
_entity.pdbx_description
1 polymer ?
#
loop_
_entity_poly.entity_id
_entity_poly.type
_entity_poly.pdbx_seq_one_letter_code
_entity_poly.pdbx_strand_id
1 'polypeptide(L)'
;MSWRKCRNKLFALGLSALMWGNTFSGAVWASDLEMQNTTVQEQENVMEGELQEKSEIQESGSQDTDESGTKMPESKISESEILETETSKETQESKLKQKEEVEKAGLEKEEVEKEELKEKFEQDKLLEELEPELVDSGLYEKNQAFHLFSATSSKLEVKWNESFASFDSGLMSANDKMNSSIKYVAATDKNNPDLKGKQRAVYCLQYNKDGPLGDVSWNGSGRIAPSLAYLLYWGCRYIGEQSVWSGYQTGYGWKYDYMATQYAIHIVNNEYSLNTFYNHLLNSSKKESFYKIVKKMTEDAINPVYYNPFEDGWQNFKYSLSDTSVTWSAQSYNGKAGYMTKWISQKLNDGQVNCNEYIQSRKITVDHNATVIWKDNGDSSDFRLWIPLSVYLELQAEGGTITASVNGTHSAFLSGWNYLSVSNPDDFQKVTLLEGGGRNVGHSAKVTATVPKKDVKCYIDLQKLDKETGLDKPQKNASLKGAVYEVRNAKNIVADKMVTDENGKATSKALEIGTYTVKEIEASSGYELDTQTYTVTFSNTDVNQTIYRAEVKSQEPVHVPKEVSIELEKEILEKEINFANGEPVFLFEVRGTKVDGTECVYHKAVSFTREYVEKNKNSDGTIRAKVTFEHLMEGVYTAKEIKVMRYVLKDIKEISGGVRKGETVVFDLKQNEKGSVVFVNEKKEWQDWSDDSYCENVIPGKAGDAK
;
A
#
# COMPACT_ATOMS: atom_id res chain seq x y z
N MET A 1 -38.31 -47.28 29.02
CA MET A 1 -39.56 -47.13 28.24
C MET A 1 -39.17 -46.81 26.79
N SER A 2 -39.91 -47.26 25.75
CA SER A 2 -39.86 -46.88 24.31
C SER A 2 -38.47 -46.63 23.65
N TRP A 3 -37.97 -47.32 22.62
CA TRP A 3 -38.47 -48.36 21.69
C TRP A 3 -39.47 -47.96 20.57
N ARG A 4 -38.93 -47.49 19.42
CA ARG A 4 -39.35 -47.68 18.01
C ARG A 4 -38.14 -47.29 17.11
N LYS A 5 -37.59 -48.12 16.21
CA LYS A 5 -38.07 -48.62 14.87
C LYS A 5 -38.10 -47.50 13.78
N CYS A 6 -37.64 -47.69 12.52
CA CYS A 6 -37.01 -48.85 11.86
C CYS A 6 -36.32 -48.57 10.48
N ARG A 7 -35.18 -49.27 10.21
CA ARG A 7 -34.79 -50.04 8.99
C ARG A 7 -34.95 -49.51 7.52
N ASN A 8 -33.85 -49.53 6.75
CA ASN A 8 -33.52 -50.32 5.51
C ASN A 8 -32.34 -49.63 4.75
N LYS A 9 -31.31 -50.26 4.13
CA LYS A 9 -31.18 -51.28 3.04
C LYS A 9 -31.58 -50.75 1.63
N LEU A 10 -30.85 -50.96 0.52
CA LEU A 10 -29.52 -51.56 0.21
C LEU A 10 -29.12 -51.29 -1.29
N PHE A 11 -27.90 -51.69 -1.72
CA PHE A 11 -27.40 -51.99 -3.09
C PHE A 11 -27.10 -50.88 -4.14
N ALA A 12 -25.80 -50.74 -4.49
CA ALA A 12 -25.18 -51.01 -5.81
C ALA A 12 -23.66 -50.76 -5.68
N LEU A 13 -22.73 -51.73 -5.67
CA LEU A 13 -22.24 -52.61 -6.75
C LEU A 13 -21.75 -51.89 -8.02
N GLY A 14 -20.43 -51.96 -8.22
CA GLY A 14 -19.70 -51.54 -9.43
C GLY A 14 -18.24 -52.01 -9.28
N LEU A 15 -17.90 -53.17 -9.85
CA LEU A 15 -16.64 -53.87 -9.57
C LEU A 15 -16.01 -54.35 -10.87
N SER A 16 -14.79 -53.88 -11.14
CA SER A 16 -13.89 -54.47 -12.14
C SER A 16 -12.45 -54.15 -11.74
N ALA A 17 -11.64 -55.18 -11.55
CA ALA A 17 -10.20 -55.06 -11.32
C ALA A 17 -9.43 -55.61 -12.52
N LEU A 18 -8.22 -55.11 -12.73
CA LEU A 18 -7.18 -55.83 -13.47
C LEU A 18 -5.82 -55.48 -12.85
N MET A 19 -4.98 -56.50 -12.71
CA MET A 19 -3.65 -56.49 -12.10
C MET A 19 -2.63 -56.96 -13.15
N TRP A 20 -1.37 -57.11 -12.74
CA TRP A 20 -0.18 -57.45 -13.55
C TRP A 20 0.35 -56.24 -14.35
N GLY A 21 1.61 -55.81 -14.26
CA GLY A 21 2.70 -56.18 -13.34
C GLY A 21 3.91 -56.80 -14.05
N ASN A 22 5.11 -56.24 -13.80
CA ASN A 22 6.39 -56.95 -13.75
C ASN A 22 7.54 -56.03 -13.27
N THR A 23 8.54 -56.64 -12.64
CA THR A 23 9.82 -56.05 -12.23
C THR A 23 10.86 -56.13 -13.35
N PHE A 24 11.87 -55.25 -13.36
CA PHE A 24 13.29 -55.66 -13.49
C PHE A 24 14.24 -54.57 -12.95
N SER A 25 15.57 -54.81 -12.98
CA SER A 25 16.58 -54.15 -12.16
C SER A 25 17.91 -53.90 -12.90
N GLY A 26 18.66 -52.87 -12.50
CA GLY A 26 20.06 -52.61 -12.87
C GLY A 26 20.27 -51.63 -14.04
N ALA A 27 21.48 -51.06 -14.26
CA ALA A 27 22.63 -50.95 -13.35
C ALA A 27 23.61 -49.82 -13.79
N VAL A 28 24.41 -49.36 -12.82
CA VAL A 28 25.49 -48.35 -12.81
C VAL A 28 26.44 -48.29 -14.04
N TRP A 29 26.86 -47.08 -14.47
CA TRP A 29 28.27 -46.59 -14.60
C TRP A 29 28.52 -45.52 -15.69
N ALA A 30 29.21 -44.42 -15.30
CA ALA A 30 30.15 -43.57 -16.07
C ALA A 30 29.66 -42.89 -17.40
N SER A 31 30.34 -41.91 -18.01
CA SER A 31 31.59 -41.18 -17.68
C SER A 31 31.53 -39.75 -18.25
N ASP A 32 32.49 -38.89 -17.89
CA ASP A 32 32.67 -37.53 -18.42
C ASP A 32 33.02 -37.49 -19.91
N LEU A 33 32.70 -36.37 -20.59
CA LEU A 33 33.54 -35.80 -21.65
C LEU A 33 33.12 -34.36 -22.01
N GLU A 34 34.06 -33.43 -21.91
CA GLU A 34 33.96 -32.11 -22.54
C GLU A 34 34.33 -32.19 -24.03
N MET A 35 33.72 -31.37 -24.89
CA MET A 35 34.48 -30.36 -25.65
C MET A 35 33.60 -29.45 -26.52
N GLN A 36 34.18 -28.30 -26.87
CA GLN A 36 33.65 -27.32 -27.82
C GLN A 36 34.00 -27.74 -29.26
N ASN A 37 33.12 -27.49 -30.25
CA ASN A 37 33.58 -26.68 -31.39
C ASN A 37 32.50 -26.05 -32.29
N THR A 38 32.95 -24.96 -32.89
CA THR A 38 32.36 -24.00 -33.81
C THR A 38 32.31 -24.50 -35.27
N THR A 39 31.20 -24.27 -36.00
CA THR A 39 31.11 -23.78 -37.43
C THR A 39 31.80 -24.55 -38.60
N VAL A 40 31.39 -24.56 -39.89
CA VAL A 40 30.26 -24.00 -40.70
C VAL A 40 30.22 -24.66 -42.12
N GLN A 41 29.31 -24.22 -43.01
CA GLN A 41 29.09 -24.55 -44.45
C GLN A 41 28.05 -25.67 -44.72
N GLU A 42 27.23 -25.63 -45.79
CA GLU A 42 27.09 -24.73 -46.96
C GLU A 42 25.60 -24.30 -47.15
N GLN A 43 25.27 -23.07 -47.58
CA GLN A 43 24.85 -22.63 -48.95
C GLN A 43 23.64 -23.38 -49.57
N GLU A 44 22.73 -22.77 -50.35
CA GLU A 44 22.70 -21.47 -51.08
C GLU A 44 21.52 -20.57 -50.60
N ASN A 45 21.46 -19.21 -50.74
CA ASN A 45 21.74 -18.27 -51.85
C ASN A 45 20.73 -18.40 -53.04
N VAL A 46 20.36 -17.39 -53.86
CA VAL A 46 20.70 -15.95 -54.09
C VAL A 46 19.55 -15.34 -54.94
N MET A 47 19.18 -14.05 -55.13
CA MET A 47 19.48 -12.62 -54.75
C MET A 47 18.07 -11.89 -54.80
N GLU A 48 17.77 -10.58 -54.76
CA GLU A 48 18.37 -9.22 -54.67
C GLU A 48 17.24 -8.25 -54.17
N GLY A 49 17.37 -6.92 -53.99
CA GLY A 49 18.50 -6.00 -54.20
C GLY A 49 18.30 -4.60 -53.57
N GLU A 50 19.42 -4.03 -53.15
CA GLU A 50 19.70 -2.74 -52.48
C GLU A 50 19.85 -1.57 -53.50
N LEU A 51 20.13 -0.27 -53.24
CA LEU A 51 20.12 0.68 -52.10
C LEU A 51 20.20 2.15 -52.66
N GLN A 52 20.24 3.16 -51.78
CA GLN A 52 20.92 4.50 -51.78
C GLN A 52 21.68 5.06 -53.04
N GLU A 53 22.00 6.36 -53.20
CA GLU A 53 22.08 7.52 -52.27
C GLU A 53 21.91 8.92 -52.97
N LYS A 54 22.17 10.00 -52.21
CA LYS A 54 22.13 11.46 -52.47
C LYS A 54 22.67 11.99 -53.82
N SER A 55 22.16 13.16 -54.21
CA SER A 55 23.01 14.34 -54.54
C SER A 55 22.26 15.68 -54.32
N GLU A 56 23.00 16.78 -54.22
CA GLU A 56 22.50 18.17 -54.09
C GLU A 56 22.59 18.90 -55.43
N ILE A 57 21.87 20.04 -55.59
CA ILE A 57 22.34 21.30 -56.23
C ILE A 57 21.25 22.39 -56.14
N GLN A 58 21.68 23.66 -56.18
CA GLN A 58 20.86 24.89 -56.10
C GLN A 58 21.22 25.83 -57.29
N GLU A 59 20.42 26.87 -57.52
CA GLU A 59 20.66 27.98 -58.49
C GLU A 59 20.53 27.62 -60.00
N SER A 60 20.50 28.58 -60.96
CA SER A 60 19.78 29.86 -61.08
C SER A 60 19.85 30.38 -62.54
N GLY A 61 19.15 31.48 -62.89
CA GLY A 61 19.24 32.15 -64.21
C GLY A 61 18.25 31.64 -65.28
N SER A 62 17.45 32.50 -65.95
CA SER A 62 17.80 33.43 -67.07
C SER A 62 17.77 32.74 -68.45
N GLN A 63 17.19 33.29 -69.53
CA GLN A 63 16.76 34.67 -69.81
C GLN A 63 15.76 34.73 -71.01
N ASP A 64 15.00 35.83 -71.12
CA ASP A 64 14.31 36.38 -72.32
C ASP A 64 13.21 35.52 -73.03
N THR A 65 12.23 36.06 -73.78
CA THR A 65 11.90 37.44 -74.25
C THR A 65 10.42 37.83 -74.02
N ASP A 66 10.09 39.12 -74.18
CA ASP A 66 8.73 39.65 -74.44
C ASP A 66 8.12 39.06 -75.77
N GLU A 67 6.87 39.30 -76.22
CA GLU A 67 6.02 40.51 -76.15
C GLU A 67 4.54 40.21 -76.55
N SER A 68 3.58 41.01 -76.05
CA SER A 68 2.15 41.10 -76.46
C SER A 68 1.22 39.87 -76.22
N GLY A 69 -0.11 39.98 -76.21
CA GLY A 69 -0.97 41.17 -76.12
C GLY A 69 -2.37 41.02 -76.75
N THR A 70 -3.45 41.24 -75.96
CA THR A 70 -4.84 41.56 -76.40
C THR A 70 -5.87 40.41 -76.61
N LYS A 71 -6.81 40.31 -75.64
CA LYS A 71 -8.27 40.01 -75.70
C LYS A 71 -8.87 38.85 -76.56
N MET A 72 -9.73 38.06 -75.89
CA MET A 72 -11.13 37.68 -76.22
C MET A 72 -11.73 38.15 -77.57
N PRO A 73 -12.60 37.35 -78.25
CA PRO A 73 -13.87 36.87 -77.65
C PRO A 73 -14.55 35.56 -78.18
N GLU A 74 -15.67 35.22 -77.52
CA GLU A 74 -16.95 34.64 -78.02
C GLU A 74 -17.10 33.25 -78.73
N SER A 75 -17.77 32.35 -78.00
CA SER A 75 -18.76 31.31 -78.35
C SER A 75 -19.24 31.02 -79.80
N LYS A 76 -19.28 29.72 -80.16
CA LYS A 76 -20.42 28.88 -80.69
C LYS A 76 -19.93 27.42 -80.85
N ILE A 77 -20.62 26.35 -80.47
CA ILE A 77 -21.93 25.75 -80.89
C ILE A 77 -21.93 25.16 -82.31
N SER A 78 -21.71 23.84 -82.41
CA SER A 78 -22.46 22.82 -83.20
C SER A 78 -21.72 21.46 -83.09
N GLU A 79 -22.23 20.35 -82.55
CA GLU A 79 -23.32 19.43 -82.98
C GLU A 79 -22.98 18.47 -84.14
N SER A 80 -23.73 17.35 -84.20
CA SER A 80 -23.56 16.11 -85.02
C SER A 80 -22.43 15.12 -84.60
N GLU A 81 -22.59 13.78 -84.62
CA GLU A 81 -23.78 12.92 -84.82
C GLU A 81 -23.58 11.48 -84.24
N ILE A 82 -24.64 10.90 -83.63
CA ILE A 82 -25.18 9.50 -83.76
C ILE A 82 -24.20 8.29 -83.67
N LEU A 83 -24.40 7.26 -82.80
CA LEU A 83 -25.43 6.19 -82.95
C LEU A 83 -25.66 5.34 -81.66
N GLU A 84 -26.93 5.00 -81.41
CA GLU A 84 -27.59 3.86 -80.68
C GLU A 84 -26.80 3.00 -79.64
N THR A 85 -27.38 2.61 -78.50
CA THR A 85 -28.54 1.68 -78.39
C THR A 85 -29.29 1.76 -77.03
N GLU A 86 -30.40 1.02 -76.90
CA GLU A 86 -31.46 1.18 -75.88
C GLU A 86 -31.12 0.66 -74.47
N THR A 87 -31.30 1.50 -73.43
CA THR A 87 -31.69 1.05 -72.06
C THR A 87 -32.17 2.22 -71.18
N SER A 88 -33.34 2.80 -71.46
CA SER A 88 -33.78 4.04 -70.77
C SER A 88 -35.30 4.25 -70.66
N LYS A 89 -36.01 3.34 -69.95
CA LYS A 89 -37.41 3.59 -69.49
C LYS A 89 -37.63 3.61 -67.98
N GLU A 90 -36.68 3.15 -67.16
CA GLU A 90 -36.74 3.29 -65.69
C GLU A 90 -35.97 4.53 -65.17
N THR A 91 -35.31 5.28 -66.06
CA THR A 91 -34.41 6.39 -65.73
C THR A 91 -35.03 7.80 -65.86
N GLN A 92 -36.33 7.89 -66.19
CA GLN A 92 -37.02 9.20 -66.30
C GLN A 92 -37.87 9.55 -65.07
N GLU A 93 -38.60 8.61 -64.46
CA GLU A 93 -39.35 8.89 -63.22
C GLU A 93 -38.44 9.19 -62.02
N SER A 94 -37.28 8.53 -61.95
CA SER A 94 -36.25 8.75 -60.93
C SER A 94 -35.62 10.14 -61.02
N LYS A 95 -35.41 10.66 -62.24
CA LYS A 95 -34.85 12.00 -62.48
C LYS A 95 -35.85 13.14 -62.26
N LEU A 96 -37.15 12.88 -62.37
CA LEU A 96 -38.16 13.91 -62.08
C LEU A 96 -38.26 14.18 -60.59
N LYS A 97 -38.37 13.13 -59.77
CA LYS A 97 -38.45 13.24 -58.29
C LYS A 97 -37.22 13.91 -57.67
N GLN A 98 -36.02 13.52 -58.12
CA GLN A 98 -34.79 14.17 -57.64
C GLN A 98 -34.70 15.66 -57.99
N LYS A 99 -35.43 16.15 -59.01
CA LYS A 99 -35.47 17.58 -59.31
C LYS A 99 -36.44 18.31 -58.37
N GLU A 100 -37.63 17.77 -58.15
CA GLU A 100 -38.63 18.34 -57.23
C GLU A 100 -38.12 18.39 -55.78
N GLU A 101 -37.42 17.34 -55.31
CA GLU A 101 -36.83 17.33 -53.96
C GLU A 101 -35.71 18.37 -53.78
N VAL A 102 -34.87 18.59 -54.79
CA VAL A 102 -33.78 19.60 -54.73
C VAL A 102 -34.34 21.02 -54.82
N GLU A 103 -35.33 21.26 -55.67
CA GLU A 103 -35.98 22.58 -55.81
C GLU A 103 -36.75 22.94 -54.52
N LYS A 104 -37.40 21.97 -53.88
CA LYS A 104 -38.05 22.14 -52.58
C LYS A 104 -37.06 22.37 -51.43
N ALA A 105 -35.96 21.62 -51.36
CA ALA A 105 -34.92 21.81 -50.36
C ALA A 105 -34.15 23.15 -50.51
N GLY A 106 -34.15 23.73 -51.73
CA GLY A 106 -33.68 25.10 -51.96
C GLY A 106 -34.63 26.15 -51.37
N LEU A 107 -35.94 26.01 -51.61
CA LEU A 107 -36.96 26.91 -51.07
C LEU A 107 -37.04 26.85 -49.53
N GLU A 108 -37.01 25.66 -48.94
CA GLU A 108 -37.02 25.49 -47.47
C GLU A 108 -35.76 26.12 -46.82
N LYS A 109 -34.60 26.12 -47.50
CA LYS A 109 -33.42 26.87 -47.05
C LYS A 109 -33.58 28.38 -47.18
N GLU A 110 -34.13 28.86 -48.29
CA GLU A 110 -34.38 30.29 -48.48
C GLU A 110 -35.44 30.86 -47.52
N GLU A 111 -36.38 30.06 -47.03
CA GLU A 111 -37.29 30.47 -45.96
C GLU A 111 -36.58 30.47 -44.60
N VAL A 112 -35.79 29.45 -44.25
CA VAL A 112 -35.01 29.43 -43.00
C VAL A 112 -34.01 30.58 -42.90
N GLU A 113 -33.24 30.90 -43.95
CA GLU A 113 -32.35 32.09 -43.92
C GLU A 113 -33.15 33.40 -43.77
N LYS A 114 -34.38 33.49 -44.30
CA LYS A 114 -35.25 34.67 -44.13
C LYS A 114 -35.91 34.74 -42.75
N GLU A 115 -36.14 33.61 -42.09
CA GLU A 115 -36.59 33.58 -40.70
C GLU A 115 -35.43 33.89 -39.72
N GLU A 116 -34.23 33.33 -39.92
CA GLU A 116 -33.04 33.70 -39.13
C GLU A 116 -32.69 35.19 -39.31
N LEU A 117 -32.77 35.74 -40.53
CA LEU A 117 -32.60 37.18 -40.75
C LEU A 117 -33.71 38.03 -40.11
N LYS A 118 -34.94 37.52 -39.99
CA LYS A 118 -36.05 38.21 -39.29
C LYS A 118 -35.89 38.18 -37.78
N GLU A 119 -35.61 37.02 -37.19
CA GLU A 119 -35.35 36.90 -35.75
C GLU A 119 -34.19 37.82 -35.38
N LYS A 120 -33.09 37.80 -36.16
CA LYS A 120 -31.95 38.67 -35.94
C LYS A 120 -32.31 40.16 -36.08
N PHE A 121 -33.09 40.55 -37.09
CA PHE A 121 -33.52 41.94 -37.27
C PHE A 121 -34.42 42.44 -36.13
N GLU A 122 -35.33 41.61 -35.62
CA GLU A 122 -36.14 41.97 -34.44
C GLU A 122 -35.35 41.87 -33.13
N GLN A 123 -34.29 41.06 -33.05
CA GLN A 123 -33.39 40.98 -31.89
C GLN A 123 -32.45 42.18 -31.82
N ASP A 124 -31.89 42.62 -32.96
CA ASP A 124 -31.11 43.86 -33.09
C ASP A 124 -32.00 45.09 -32.77
N LYS A 125 -33.27 45.08 -33.20
CA LYS A 125 -34.26 46.13 -32.90
C LYS A 125 -34.75 46.14 -31.44
N LEU A 126 -34.82 44.98 -30.78
CA LEU A 126 -35.03 44.88 -29.32
C LEU A 126 -33.82 45.31 -28.50
N LEU A 127 -32.61 45.27 -29.08
CA LEU A 127 -31.40 45.87 -28.49
C LEU A 127 -31.39 47.40 -28.67
N GLU A 128 -31.87 47.89 -29.81
CA GLU A 128 -32.00 49.33 -30.11
C GLU A 128 -33.08 50.02 -29.25
N GLU A 129 -34.19 49.35 -28.91
CA GLU A 129 -35.19 49.83 -27.94
C GLU A 129 -34.76 49.70 -26.46
N LEU A 130 -33.56 49.22 -26.16
CA LEU A 130 -33.02 49.06 -24.80
C LEU A 130 -31.79 49.93 -24.50
N GLU A 131 -31.49 50.95 -25.32
CA GLU A 131 -30.60 52.03 -24.90
C GLU A 131 -31.28 52.89 -23.81
N PRO A 132 -30.76 52.95 -22.57
CA PRO A 132 -31.15 54.01 -21.64
C PRO A 132 -30.61 55.33 -22.17
N GLU A 133 -31.42 56.40 -22.16
CA GLU A 133 -30.99 57.74 -22.60
C GLU A 133 -29.69 58.14 -21.87
N LEU A 134 -28.56 58.10 -22.59
CA LEU A 134 -27.25 58.46 -22.06
C LEU A 134 -27.15 59.98 -21.94
N VAL A 135 -27.66 60.50 -20.82
CA VAL A 135 -27.59 61.91 -20.45
C VAL A 135 -26.13 62.38 -20.47
N ASP A 136 -25.82 63.25 -21.44
CA ASP A 136 -24.56 64.00 -21.44
C ASP A 136 -24.57 65.00 -20.29
N SER A 137 -23.91 64.63 -19.20
CA SER A 137 -23.51 65.54 -18.13
C SER A 137 -22.11 65.16 -17.64
N GLY A 138 -21.21 66.14 -17.68
CA GLY A 138 -19.79 65.95 -17.35
C GLY A 138 -19.49 65.99 -15.85
N LEU A 139 -18.28 65.56 -15.50
CA LEU A 139 -17.68 65.65 -14.15
C LEU A 139 -18.50 64.93 -13.05
N TYR A 140 -18.50 63.60 -13.11
CA TYR A 140 -19.06 62.74 -12.06
C TYR A 140 -18.32 62.92 -10.72
N GLU A 141 -19.06 62.99 -9.62
CA GLU A 141 -18.50 63.28 -8.30
C GLU A 141 -17.73 62.11 -7.66
N LYS A 142 -16.70 62.47 -6.90
CA LYS A 142 -15.69 61.57 -6.35
C LYS A 142 -16.20 60.88 -5.08
N ASN A 143 -16.47 59.58 -5.16
CA ASN A 143 -17.07 58.81 -4.06
C ASN A 143 -16.11 58.69 -2.86
N GLN A 144 -16.52 59.14 -1.66
CA GLN A 144 -15.66 59.27 -0.47
C GLN A 144 -15.99 58.24 0.63
N ALA A 145 -15.50 57.00 0.50
CA ALA A 145 -15.74 55.95 1.50
C ALA A 145 -14.57 54.97 1.65
N PHE A 146 -13.46 55.40 2.28
CA PHE A 146 -12.31 54.51 2.55
C PHE A 146 -11.69 54.72 3.94
N HIS A 147 -11.79 53.72 4.82
CA HIS A 147 -11.14 53.71 6.13
C HIS A 147 -10.45 52.37 6.44
N LEU A 148 -9.28 52.50 7.07
CA LEU A 148 -8.58 51.53 7.95
C LEU A 148 -8.46 50.07 7.46
N PHE A 149 -7.26 49.66 7.03
CA PHE A 149 -6.24 49.02 7.90
C PHE A 149 -4.93 48.85 7.08
N SER A 150 -3.86 48.30 7.66
CA SER A 150 -2.49 48.44 7.13
C SER A 150 -2.16 47.56 5.93
N ALA A 151 -1.53 48.18 4.92
CA ALA A 151 -0.63 47.52 3.99
C ALA A 151 0.63 47.00 4.70
N THR A 152 1.33 46.04 4.09
CA THR A 152 2.55 45.45 4.68
C THR A 152 3.82 46.22 4.28
N SER A 153 3.71 47.07 3.26
CA SER A 153 4.78 47.94 2.75
C SER A 153 4.52 49.41 3.10
N SER A 154 5.39 50.01 3.95
CA SER A 154 5.30 51.43 4.32
C SER A 154 5.91 52.37 3.26
N LYS A 155 6.68 51.82 2.32
CA LYS A 155 7.35 52.54 1.22
C LYS A 155 7.61 51.57 0.06
N LEU A 156 7.45 52.01 -1.18
CA LEU A 156 7.72 51.23 -2.41
C LEU A 156 8.36 52.14 -3.48
N GLU A 157 9.24 51.59 -4.32
CA GLU A 157 9.85 52.31 -5.44
C GLU A 157 9.07 52.05 -6.75
N VAL A 158 8.26 53.03 -7.18
CA VAL A 158 7.50 52.97 -8.45
C VAL A 158 8.38 53.39 -9.62
N LYS A 159 8.48 52.52 -10.62
CA LYS A 159 9.23 52.71 -11.86
C LYS A 159 8.30 52.78 -13.05
N TRP A 160 8.83 53.31 -14.14
CA TRP A 160 8.15 53.49 -15.43
C TRP A 160 8.87 52.68 -16.51
N ASN A 161 8.13 52.31 -17.55
CA ASN A 161 8.67 51.56 -18.69
C ASN A 161 8.43 52.29 -20.02
N GLU A 162 7.17 52.54 -20.38
CA GLU A 162 6.77 53.19 -21.64
C GLU A 162 5.30 53.64 -21.59
N SER A 163 4.89 54.55 -22.50
CA SER A 163 3.49 54.99 -22.67
C SER A 163 2.75 54.21 -23.76
N PHE A 164 1.41 54.22 -23.75
CA PHE A 164 0.60 53.48 -24.72
C PHE A 164 0.91 53.92 -26.16
N ALA A 165 0.94 55.24 -26.40
CA ALA A 165 1.32 55.81 -27.69
C ALA A 165 2.79 55.53 -28.09
N SER A 166 3.64 55.07 -27.16
CA SER A 166 5.03 54.69 -27.48
C SER A 166 5.14 53.30 -28.11
N PHE A 167 4.19 52.39 -27.86
CA PHE A 167 4.17 51.05 -28.47
C PHE A 167 2.97 50.78 -29.39
N ASP A 168 1.93 51.61 -29.33
CA ASP A 168 0.87 51.67 -30.35
C ASP A 168 0.35 53.10 -30.57
N SER A 169 1.17 53.89 -31.28
CA SER A 169 0.79 55.22 -31.78
C SER A 169 -0.35 55.21 -32.80
N GLY A 170 -0.74 54.02 -33.31
CA GLY A 170 -1.89 53.86 -34.18
C GLY A 170 -3.21 53.77 -33.42
N LEU A 171 -3.18 53.45 -32.12
CA LEU A 171 -4.35 53.26 -31.26
C LEU A 171 -4.51 54.39 -30.21
N MET A 172 -3.43 55.05 -29.82
CA MET A 172 -3.43 56.20 -28.90
C MET A 172 -2.44 57.28 -29.35
N SER A 173 -2.84 58.56 -29.31
CA SER A 173 -1.96 59.67 -29.67
C SER A 173 -1.01 60.04 -28.51
N ALA A 174 0.24 60.38 -28.83
CA ALA A 174 1.24 60.76 -27.83
C ALA A 174 0.87 62.03 -27.05
N ASN A 175 0.11 62.93 -27.68
CA ASN A 175 -0.39 64.19 -27.11
C ASN A 175 -1.77 64.05 -26.46
N ASP A 176 -2.33 62.82 -26.39
CA ASP A 176 -3.65 62.60 -25.80
C ASP A 176 -3.61 62.64 -24.27
N LYS A 177 -4.65 63.19 -23.64
CA LYS A 177 -4.80 63.26 -22.19
C LYS A 177 -5.07 61.89 -21.54
N MET A 178 -5.50 60.90 -22.32
CA MET A 178 -5.66 59.51 -21.88
C MET A 178 -4.41 58.66 -22.08
N ASN A 179 -3.33 59.18 -22.68
CA ASN A 179 -2.11 58.43 -22.99
C ASN A 179 -1.39 57.88 -21.73
N SER A 180 -1.84 56.72 -21.27
CA SER A 180 -1.41 56.10 -20.02
C SER A 180 -0.03 55.45 -20.15
N SER A 181 0.62 55.20 -19.00
CA SER A 181 1.98 54.65 -18.95
C SER A 181 2.10 53.42 -18.07
N ILE A 182 2.89 52.44 -18.53
CA ILE A 182 3.24 51.23 -17.80
C ILE A 182 4.11 51.60 -16.59
N LYS A 183 3.62 51.30 -15.38
CA LYS A 183 4.34 51.47 -14.12
C LYS A 183 4.42 50.16 -13.35
N TYR A 184 5.47 50.03 -12.53
CA TYR A 184 5.75 48.80 -11.81
C TYR A 184 6.54 49.01 -10.52
N VAL A 185 6.49 48.02 -9.61
CA VAL A 185 7.49 47.87 -8.53
C VAL A 185 8.49 46.79 -8.93
N ALA A 186 9.78 47.09 -8.77
CA ALA A 186 10.86 46.18 -9.15
C ALA A 186 10.94 44.93 -8.24
N ALA A 187 11.31 43.80 -8.85
CA ALA A 187 11.53 42.52 -8.16
C ALA A 187 12.61 42.55 -7.07
N THR A 188 13.43 43.60 -7.04
CA THR A 188 14.54 43.82 -6.12
C THR A 188 14.25 44.88 -5.04
N ASP A 189 13.01 45.41 -4.98
CA ASP A 189 12.60 46.32 -3.90
C ASP A 189 12.58 45.57 -2.57
N LYS A 190 13.47 45.97 -1.65
CA LYS A 190 13.64 45.35 -0.33
C LYS A 190 12.42 45.53 0.57
N ASN A 191 11.52 46.46 0.25
CA ASN A 191 10.27 46.70 0.96
C ASN A 191 9.10 45.88 0.39
N ASN A 192 9.33 45.09 -0.67
CA ASN A 192 8.35 44.19 -1.28
C ASN A 192 8.82 42.72 -1.20
N PRO A 193 9.00 42.16 0.02
CA PRO A 193 9.66 40.86 0.24
C PRO A 193 8.91 39.67 -0.39
N ASP A 194 7.60 39.79 -0.60
CA ASP A 194 6.74 38.71 -1.10
C ASP A 194 6.94 38.38 -2.59
N LEU A 195 7.79 39.10 -3.34
CA LEU A 195 7.77 39.04 -4.80
C LEU A 195 8.52 37.88 -5.48
N LYS A 196 9.49 37.25 -4.81
CA LYS A 196 10.20 36.05 -5.29
C LYS A 196 10.71 36.15 -6.75
N GLY A 197 11.15 37.36 -7.16
CA GLY A 197 11.68 37.64 -8.50
C GLY A 197 10.71 38.25 -9.52
N LYS A 198 9.40 38.37 -9.23
CA LYS A 198 8.42 39.02 -10.12
C LYS A 198 8.43 40.56 -9.99
N GLN A 199 8.00 41.26 -11.04
CA GLN A 199 7.75 42.71 -11.04
C GLN A 199 6.25 42.99 -11.06
N ARG A 200 5.69 43.71 -10.07
CA ARG A 200 4.24 43.98 -10.00
C ARG A 200 3.84 45.12 -10.94
N ALA A 201 2.72 44.99 -11.62
CA ALA A 201 2.05 46.12 -12.26
C ALA A 201 1.55 47.12 -11.20
N VAL A 202 1.66 48.43 -11.48
CA VAL A 202 1.19 49.53 -10.63
C VAL A 202 0.23 50.40 -11.42
N TYR A 203 -1.00 50.54 -10.94
CA TYR A 203 -2.09 51.20 -11.64
C TYR A 203 -2.39 52.60 -11.11
N CYS A 204 -2.67 53.49 -12.05
CA CYS A 204 -3.06 54.88 -11.87
C CYS A 204 -4.52 54.94 -11.39
N LEU A 205 -4.80 55.78 -10.38
CA LEU A 205 -6.14 56.00 -9.82
C LEU A 205 -6.69 57.41 -10.06
N GLN A 206 -5.93 58.31 -10.71
CA GLN A 206 -6.45 59.63 -11.10
C GLN A 206 -5.94 60.06 -12.48
N TYR A 207 -6.80 60.06 -13.50
CA TYR A 207 -6.40 60.33 -14.89
C TYR A 207 -5.88 61.76 -15.13
N ASN A 208 -6.35 62.73 -14.35
CA ASN A 208 -6.09 64.15 -14.54
C ASN A 208 -4.81 64.66 -13.87
N LYS A 209 -3.91 63.76 -13.47
CA LYS A 209 -2.65 64.05 -12.77
C LYS A 209 -1.54 63.11 -13.23
N ASP A 210 -0.31 63.62 -13.25
CA ASP A 210 0.86 62.80 -13.54
C ASP A 210 1.02 61.66 -12.54
N GLY A 211 1.39 60.50 -13.06
CA GLY A 211 1.65 59.30 -12.27
C GLY A 211 2.97 59.41 -11.51
N PRO A 212 3.00 59.14 -10.19
CA PRO A 212 4.21 59.28 -9.38
C PRO A 212 5.32 58.33 -9.86
N LEU A 213 6.56 58.80 -9.74
CA LEU A 213 7.79 58.05 -9.99
C LEU A 213 8.68 58.10 -8.74
N GLY A 214 9.44 57.04 -8.52
CA GLY A 214 10.24 56.87 -7.31
C GLY A 214 9.38 56.49 -6.10
N ASP A 215 9.69 57.07 -4.95
CA ASP A 215 9.12 56.66 -3.66
C ASP A 215 7.61 56.97 -3.51
N VAL A 216 6.82 55.93 -3.29
CA VAL A 216 5.42 56.03 -2.80
C VAL A 216 5.27 55.36 -1.44
N SER A 217 4.29 55.79 -0.64
CA SER A 217 3.97 55.21 0.67
C SER A 217 2.47 55.02 0.88
N TRP A 218 2.12 54.03 1.69
CA TRP A 218 0.78 53.94 2.28
C TRP A 218 0.77 54.76 3.57
N ASN A 219 0.10 55.91 3.55
CA ASN A 219 0.05 56.86 4.68
C ASN A 219 -1.27 56.82 5.47
N GLY A 220 -2.01 55.71 5.40
CA GLY A 220 -3.37 55.62 5.93
C GLY A 220 -4.48 56.00 4.94
N SER A 221 -4.15 56.32 3.68
CA SER A 221 -5.08 56.70 2.60
C SER A 221 -6.17 55.68 2.20
N GLY A 222 -6.34 54.59 2.96
CA GLY A 222 -7.39 53.62 2.79
C GLY A 222 -7.13 52.54 1.72
N ARG A 223 -8.20 51.85 1.36
CA ARG A 223 -8.27 50.75 0.38
C ARG A 223 -8.80 51.24 -0.97
N ILE A 224 -8.82 50.36 -1.96
CA ILE A 224 -9.60 50.56 -3.19
C ILE A 224 -10.98 49.89 -3.06
N ALA A 225 -11.92 50.23 -3.95
CA ALA A 225 -13.25 49.62 -3.97
C ALA A 225 -13.20 48.13 -4.41
N PRO A 226 -14.17 47.28 -4.00
CA PRO A 226 -14.28 45.88 -4.45
C PRO A 226 -14.22 45.69 -5.96
N SER A 227 -14.87 46.58 -6.73
CA SER A 227 -14.84 46.61 -8.19
C SER A 227 -13.42 46.78 -8.77
N LEU A 228 -12.61 47.65 -8.16
CA LEU A 228 -11.21 47.86 -8.55
C LEU A 228 -10.32 46.70 -8.07
N ALA A 229 -10.60 46.11 -6.90
CA ALA A 229 -9.90 44.92 -6.41
C ALA A 229 -10.13 43.70 -7.34
N TYR A 230 -11.35 43.54 -7.84
CA TYR A 230 -11.72 42.54 -8.85
C TYR A 230 -10.94 42.74 -10.16
N LEU A 231 -10.84 43.98 -10.68
CA LEU A 231 -10.02 44.30 -11.86
C LEU A 231 -8.54 43.96 -11.65
N LEU A 232 -7.96 44.31 -10.50
CA LEU A 232 -6.55 43.99 -10.17
C LEU A 232 -6.30 42.49 -9.97
N TYR A 233 -7.31 41.73 -9.57
CA TYR A 233 -7.20 40.28 -9.34
C TYR A 233 -7.18 39.49 -10.65
N TRP A 234 -8.02 39.88 -11.62
CA TRP A 234 -8.20 39.18 -12.90
C TRP A 234 -7.43 39.79 -14.08
N GLY A 235 -7.08 41.07 -14.02
CA GLY A 235 -6.31 41.77 -15.06
C GLY A 235 -4.82 41.41 -15.05
N CYS A 236 -4.00 42.27 -15.66
CA CYS A 236 -2.54 42.08 -15.70
C CYS A 236 -1.91 42.41 -14.33
N ARG A 237 -1.39 41.40 -13.62
CA ARG A 237 -0.77 41.56 -12.29
C ARG A 237 0.74 41.82 -12.32
N TYR A 238 1.45 41.36 -13.35
CA TYR A 238 2.91 41.35 -13.38
C TYR A 238 3.45 41.79 -14.74
N ILE A 239 4.55 42.55 -14.74
CA ILE A 239 5.23 42.97 -15.96
C ILE A 239 5.80 41.73 -16.68
N GLY A 240 5.40 41.56 -17.94
CA GLY A 240 5.71 40.37 -18.75
C GLY A 240 4.62 39.29 -18.74
N GLU A 241 3.64 39.34 -17.83
CA GLU A 241 2.56 38.36 -17.74
C GLU A 241 1.23 38.97 -18.22
N GLN A 242 0.46 38.20 -18.99
CA GLN A 242 -0.85 38.59 -19.50
C GLN A 242 -1.91 38.74 -18.38
N SER A 243 -3.11 39.20 -18.74
CA SER A 243 -4.25 39.16 -17.81
C SER A 243 -4.46 37.75 -17.27
N VAL A 244 -4.70 37.65 -15.96
CA VAL A 244 -4.89 36.38 -15.25
C VAL A 244 -6.11 35.63 -15.80
N TRP A 245 -7.21 36.33 -16.04
CA TRP A 245 -8.35 35.75 -16.74
C TRP A 245 -8.18 35.90 -18.25
N SER A 246 -8.35 34.79 -18.99
CA SER A 246 -8.30 34.76 -20.45
C SER A 246 -9.36 35.66 -21.10
N GLY A 247 -10.50 35.89 -20.43
CA GLY A 247 -11.52 36.86 -20.88
C GLY A 247 -11.06 38.33 -20.88
N TYR A 248 -9.94 38.65 -20.24
CA TYR A 248 -9.31 39.98 -20.22
C TYR A 248 -7.97 40.03 -20.98
N GLN A 249 -7.67 38.99 -21.78
CA GLN A 249 -6.52 38.99 -22.67
C GLN A 249 -6.92 39.61 -24.01
N THR A 250 -6.18 40.63 -24.42
CA THR A 250 -6.45 41.41 -25.64
C THR A 250 -6.06 40.71 -26.94
N GLY A 251 -5.32 39.60 -26.85
CA GLY A 251 -4.68 38.94 -27.99
C GLY A 251 -3.42 39.65 -28.50
N TYR A 252 -3.11 40.86 -28.04
CA TYR A 252 -1.95 41.65 -28.46
C TYR A 252 -0.78 41.61 -27.45
N GLY A 253 -0.93 40.87 -26.35
CA GLY A 253 0.10 40.61 -25.35
C GLY A 253 0.07 41.56 -24.15
N TRP A 254 0.89 41.25 -23.15
CA TRP A 254 0.76 41.78 -21.78
C TRP A 254 0.74 43.32 -21.67
N LYS A 255 1.41 44.06 -22.57
CA LYS A 255 1.38 45.54 -22.58
C LYS A 255 -0.03 46.10 -22.83
N TYR A 256 -0.79 45.45 -23.70
CA TYR A 256 -2.17 45.80 -24.02
C TYR A 256 -3.11 45.31 -22.91
N ASP A 257 -2.86 44.13 -22.34
CA ASP A 257 -3.61 43.61 -21.19
C ASP A 257 -3.47 44.53 -19.96
N TYR A 258 -2.26 45.06 -19.70
CA TYR A 258 -2.01 46.13 -18.73
C TYR A 258 -2.83 47.38 -19.06
N MET A 259 -2.77 47.87 -20.30
CA MET A 259 -3.51 49.08 -20.68
C MET A 259 -5.02 48.89 -20.56
N ALA A 260 -5.56 47.74 -20.94
CA ALA A 260 -6.97 47.44 -20.77
C ALA A 260 -7.38 47.44 -19.29
N THR A 261 -6.55 46.85 -18.42
CA THR A 261 -6.71 46.92 -16.96
C THR A 261 -6.70 48.38 -16.46
N GLN A 262 -5.77 49.20 -16.97
CA GLN A 262 -5.63 50.60 -16.58
C GLN A 262 -6.83 51.47 -17.00
N TYR A 263 -7.33 51.32 -18.23
CA TYR A 263 -8.48 52.07 -18.73
C TYR A 263 -9.77 51.65 -18.00
N ALA A 264 -9.97 50.35 -17.78
CA ALA A 264 -11.10 49.85 -16.98
C ALA A 264 -11.08 50.41 -15.54
N ILE A 265 -9.91 50.51 -14.90
CA ILE A 265 -9.78 51.10 -13.56
C ILE A 265 -10.24 52.57 -13.54
N HIS A 266 -9.82 53.38 -14.50
CA HIS A 266 -10.23 54.79 -14.56
C HIS A 266 -11.75 54.95 -14.79
N ILE A 267 -12.32 54.12 -15.67
CA ILE A 267 -13.76 54.17 -15.99
C ILE A 267 -14.60 53.72 -14.78
N VAL A 268 -14.23 52.61 -14.12
CA VAL A 268 -14.92 52.08 -12.93
C VAL A 268 -14.72 52.97 -11.69
N ASN A 269 -13.68 53.81 -11.69
CA ASN A 269 -13.45 54.86 -10.70
C ASN A 269 -14.18 56.19 -11.06
N ASN A 270 -15.10 56.15 -12.03
CA ASN A 270 -15.93 57.26 -12.53
C ASN A 270 -15.16 58.48 -13.08
N GLU A 271 -13.95 58.29 -13.61
CA GLU A 271 -13.14 59.41 -14.11
C GLU A 271 -13.49 59.85 -15.53
N TYR A 272 -13.99 58.93 -16.36
CA TYR A 272 -14.57 59.19 -17.69
C TYR A 272 -15.40 57.99 -18.15
N SER A 273 -16.28 58.18 -19.14
CA SER A 273 -17.15 57.12 -19.65
C SER A 273 -16.47 56.21 -20.67
N LEU A 274 -17.05 55.02 -20.92
CA LEU A 274 -16.66 54.14 -22.02
C LEU A 274 -16.72 54.84 -23.39
N ASN A 275 -17.75 55.66 -23.63
CA ASN A 275 -17.89 56.43 -24.87
C ASN A 275 -16.77 57.47 -25.00
N THR A 276 -16.45 58.18 -23.91
CA THR A 276 -15.31 59.12 -23.87
C THR A 276 -14.01 58.40 -24.25
N PHE A 277 -13.72 57.26 -23.60
CA PHE A 277 -12.54 56.44 -23.91
C PHE A 277 -12.52 55.97 -25.38
N TYR A 278 -13.63 55.45 -25.91
CA TYR A 278 -13.75 55.02 -27.30
C TYR A 278 -13.48 56.15 -28.30
N ASN A 279 -13.89 57.38 -28.00
CA ASN A 279 -13.63 58.54 -28.86
C ASN A 279 -12.17 59.02 -28.83
N HIS A 280 -11.43 58.73 -27.75
CA HIS A 280 -9.98 58.97 -27.67
C HIS A 280 -9.13 57.87 -28.36
N LEU A 281 -9.69 56.69 -28.62
CA LEU A 281 -9.02 55.65 -29.41
C LEU A 281 -8.96 56.03 -30.90
N LEU A 282 -7.75 56.04 -31.46
CA LEU A 282 -7.51 56.30 -32.88
C LEU A 282 -8.03 55.17 -33.78
N ASN A 283 -8.34 55.50 -35.04
CA ASN A 283 -8.93 54.57 -36.01
C ASN A 283 -7.90 53.53 -36.51
N SER A 284 -7.70 52.48 -35.70
CA SER A 284 -6.80 51.35 -35.95
C SER A 284 -7.59 50.04 -36.05
N SER A 285 -7.05 49.05 -36.77
CA SER A 285 -7.62 47.71 -36.86
C SER A 285 -7.72 46.96 -35.51
N LYS A 286 -7.09 47.49 -34.46
CA LYS A 286 -7.22 46.99 -33.08
C LYS A 286 -8.27 47.73 -32.23
N LYS A 287 -8.90 48.79 -32.75
CA LYS A 287 -9.78 49.67 -31.95
C LYS A 287 -10.94 48.89 -31.33
N GLU A 288 -11.71 48.18 -32.15
CA GLU A 288 -12.89 47.44 -31.69
C GLU A 288 -12.55 46.27 -30.77
N SER A 289 -11.49 45.51 -31.07
CA SER A 289 -11.05 44.38 -30.25
C SER A 289 -10.51 44.85 -28.89
N PHE A 290 -9.72 45.92 -28.86
CA PHE A 290 -9.21 46.50 -27.62
C PHE A 290 -10.33 47.14 -26.78
N TYR A 291 -11.19 47.94 -27.40
CA TYR A 291 -12.35 48.54 -26.74
C TYR A 291 -13.29 47.48 -26.17
N LYS A 292 -13.58 46.40 -26.90
CA LYS A 292 -14.42 45.30 -26.43
C LYS A 292 -13.93 44.67 -25.12
N ILE A 293 -12.61 44.55 -24.93
CA ILE A 293 -12.03 44.06 -23.68
C ILE A 293 -12.18 45.08 -22.55
N VAL A 294 -11.90 46.37 -22.80
CA VAL A 294 -12.08 47.43 -21.77
C VAL A 294 -13.55 47.59 -21.37
N LYS A 295 -14.47 47.55 -22.34
CA LYS A 295 -15.92 47.51 -22.13
C LYS A 295 -16.29 46.32 -21.24
N LYS A 296 -15.87 45.10 -21.60
CA LYS A 296 -16.16 43.91 -20.80
C LYS A 296 -15.58 43.97 -19.38
N MET A 297 -14.33 44.42 -19.22
CA MET A 297 -13.71 44.61 -17.90
C MET A 297 -14.52 45.59 -17.04
N THR A 298 -15.00 46.68 -17.64
CA THR A 298 -15.86 47.66 -16.98
C THR A 298 -17.21 47.05 -16.57
N GLU A 299 -17.91 46.39 -17.51
CA GLU A 299 -19.23 45.78 -17.29
C GLU A 299 -19.21 44.68 -16.23
N ASP A 300 -18.18 43.84 -16.22
CA ASP A 300 -18.01 42.83 -15.18
C ASP A 300 -17.71 43.48 -13.82
N ALA A 301 -16.85 44.50 -13.78
CA ALA A 301 -16.42 45.14 -12.53
C ALA A 301 -17.48 46.06 -11.89
N ILE A 302 -18.48 46.55 -12.64
CA ILE A 302 -19.63 47.26 -12.05
C ILE A 302 -20.76 46.31 -11.59
N ASN A 303 -20.72 45.03 -11.98
CA ASN A 303 -21.72 44.04 -11.58
C ASN A 303 -21.40 43.47 -10.18
N PRO A 304 -22.24 43.70 -9.15
CA PRO A 304 -21.98 43.21 -7.79
C PRO A 304 -21.77 41.71 -7.70
N VAL A 305 -22.43 40.92 -8.55
CA VAL A 305 -22.35 39.45 -8.53
C VAL A 305 -20.90 38.96 -8.66
N TYR A 306 -20.07 39.66 -9.44
CA TYR A 306 -18.69 39.23 -9.72
C TYR A 306 -17.68 39.73 -8.68
N TYR A 307 -17.88 40.91 -8.06
CA TYR A 307 -17.00 41.43 -7.01
C TYR A 307 -17.47 41.14 -5.58
N ASN A 308 -18.65 40.56 -5.36
CA ASN A 308 -19.14 40.08 -4.06
C ASN A 308 -18.14 39.21 -3.25
N PRO A 309 -17.21 38.42 -3.84
CA PRO A 309 -16.17 37.72 -3.08
C PRO A 309 -15.16 38.66 -2.38
N PHE A 310 -15.02 39.91 -2.85
CA PHE A 310 -14.04 40.90 -2.39
C PHE A 310 -14.64 41.79 -1.28
N GLU A 311 -14.97 41.18 -0.14
CA GLU A 311 -15.51 41.87 1.05
C GLU A 311 -14.59 43.02 1.48
N ASP A 312 -15.11 44.25 1.51
CA ASP A 312 -14.33 45.51 1.65
C ASP A 312 -13.03 45.59 0.81
N GLY A 313 -13.03 45.02 -0.39
CA GLY A 313 -11.90 44.98 -1.31
C GLY A 313 -10.88 43.86 -1.05
N TRP A 314 -11.20 42.89 -0.19
CA TRP A 314 -10.31 41.80 0.22
C TRP A 314 -10.74 40.43 -0.28
N GLN A 315 -9.83 39.69 -0.92
CA GLN A 315 -9.99 38.25 -1.17
C GLN A 315 -9.20 37.47 -0.13
N ASN A 316 -9.89 36.88 0.85
CA ASN A 316 -9.28 36.09 1.93
C ASN A 316 -8.57 34.82 1.38
N PHE A 317 -7.33 34.58 1.83
CA PHE A 317 -6.57 33.41 1.39
C PHE A 317 -7.06 32.13 2.04
N LYS A 318 -7.41 31.15 1.20
CA LYS A 318 -7.72 29.77 1.61
C LYS A 318 -6.51 28.88 1.33
N TYR A 319 -5.93 28.26 2.36
CA TYR A 319 -4.83 27.31 2.18
C TYR A 319 -5.34 25.92 1.80
N SER A 320 -4.67 25.28 0.85
CA SER A 320 -4.93 23.88 0.47
C SER A 320 -3.66 23.18 -0.03
N LEU A 321 -3.74 21.86 -0.18
CA LEU A 321 -2.75 21.07 -0.92
C LEU A 321 -3.38 20.61 -2.25
N SER A 322 -2.58 20.34 -3.27
CA SER A 322 -3.05 19.70 -4.51
C SER A 322 -3.69 18.33 -4.23
N ASP A 323 -3.18 17.65 -3.21
CA ASP A 323 -3.53 16.29 -2.83
C ASP A 323 -3.42 16.11 -1.32
N THR A 324 -4.43 15.48 -0.72
CA THR A 324 -4.42 15.05 0.69
C THR A 324 -4.12 13.55 0.85
N SER A 325 -4.13 12.79 -0.26
CA SER A 325 -3.73 11.39 -0.31
C SER A 325 -2.93 11.12 -1.57
N VAL A 326 -1.82 10.38 -1.46
CA VAL A 326 -0.90 10.09 -2.57
C VAL A 326 -0.39 8.65 -2.55
N THR A 327 0.01 8.15 -3.71
CA THR A 327 0.60 6.83 -3.89
C THR A 327 2.13 6.88 -3.96
N TRP A 328 2.75 5.73 -3.75
CA TRP A 328 4.20 5.50 -3.86
C TRP A 328 4.58 4.97 -5.25
N SER A 329 5.73 5.40 -5.77
CA SER A 329 6.42 4.81 -6.91
C SER A 329 7.86 4.45 -6.53
N ALA A 330 8.40 3.37 -7.11
CA ALA A 330 9.78 2.95 -6.84
C ALA A 330 10.76 3.97 -7.47
N GLN A 331 11.51 4.69 -6.65
CA GLN A 331 12.49 5.68 -7.10
C GLN A 331 13.62 5.82 -6.08
N SER A 332 14.86 5.61 -6.55
CA SER A 332 16.06 5.83 -5.74
C SER A 332 16.29 7.31 -5.43
N TYR A 333 16.82 7.60 -4.26
CA TYR A 333 17.21 8.95 -3.83
C TYR A 333 18.61 8.91 -3.21
N ASN A 334 19.48 9.85 -3.60
CA ASN A 334 20.87 9.94 -3.16
C ASN A 334 21.61 8.58 -3.20
N GLY A 335 21.43 7.84 -4.30
CA GLY A 335 22.02 6.51 -4.53
C GLY A 335 21.37 5.33 -3.79
N LYS A 336 20.37 5.56 -2.92
CA LYS A 336 19.68 4.52 -2.15
C LYS A 336 18.34 4.13 -2.79
N ALA A 337 18.08 2.83 -2.90
CA ALA A 337 16.79 2.31 -3.34
C ALA A 337 15.69 2.65 -2.33
N GLY A 338 14.49 2.94 -2.83
CA GLY A 338 13.35 3.34 -2.01
C GLY A 338 12.12 3.73 -2.85
N TYR A 339 11.17 4.36 -2.18
CA TYR A 339 9.88 4.76 -2.75
C TYR A 339 9.64 6.24 -2.55
N MET A 340 9.02 6.88 -3.54
CA MET A 340 8.75 8.32 -3.56
C MET A 340 7.31 8.63 -3.94
N THR A 341 6.74 9.71 -3.42
CA THR A 341 5.42 10.19 -3.86
C THR A 341 5.53 11.04 -5.12
N LYS A 342 4.39 11.28 -5.79
CA LYS A 342 4.30 12.43 -6.72
C LYS A 342 4.54 13.75 -5.98
N TRP A 343 4.82 14.81 -6.75
CA TRP A 343 4.85 16.18 -6.25
C TRP A 343 3.48 16.60 -5.73
N ILE A 344 3.48 17.29 -4.59
CA ILE A 344 2.33 17.86 -3.91
C ILE A 344 2.56 19.36 -3.82
N SER A 345 1.69 20.16 -4.44
CA SER A 345 1.77 21.62 -4.39
C SER A 345 0.95 22.13 -3.21
N GLN A 346 1.55 22.97 -2.38
CA GLN A 346 0.76 23.87 -1.53
C GLN A 346 0.07 24.91 -2.42
N LYS A 347 -1.12 25.37 -2.05
CA LYS A 347 -1.90 26.35 -2.81
C LYS A 347 -2.53 27.38 -1.90
N LEU A 348 -2.51 28.65 -2.33
CA LEU A 348 -3.34 29.70 -1.75
C LEU A 348 -4.49 30.07 -2.69
N ASN A 349 -5.64 30.37 -2.08
CA ASN A 349 -6.92 30.72 -2.71
C ASN A 349 -7.61 29.53 -3.44
N ASP A 350 -8.72 29.82 -4.11
CA ASP A 350 -9.63 28.88 -4.78
C ASP A 350 -9.02 28.03 -5.93
N GLY A 351 -7.75 28.26 -6.27
CA GLY A 351 -7.04 27.57 -7.34
C GLY A 351 -7.18 28.19 -8.73
N GLN A 352 -7.95 29.28 -8.88
CA GLN A 352 -8.06 29.99 -10.17
C GLN A 352 -6.85 30.89 -10.45
N VAL A 353 -6.15 31.34 -9.41
CA VAL A 353 -4.98 32.23 -9.53
C VAL A 353 -3.84 31.73 -8.65
N ASN A 354 -2.67 31.49 -9.23
CA ASN A 354 -1.48 31.16 -8.45
C ASN A 354 -1.09 32.37 -7.58
N CYS A 355 -1.12 32.16 -6.26
CA CYS A 355 -0.78 33.15 -5.26
C CYS A 355 0.24 32.61 -4.24
N ASN A 356 0.98 31.55 -4.60
CA ASN A 356 1.92 30.87 -3.70
C ASN A 356 3.11 31.75 -3.29
N GLU A 357 3.29 32.89 -3.93
CA GLU A 357 4.24 33.92 -3.55
C GLU A 357 4.02 34.40 -2.10
N TYR A 358 2.76 34.50 -1.63
CA TYR A 358 2.43 34.93 -0.26
C TYR A 358 2.53 33.82 0.81
N ILE A 359 3.03 32.63 0.48
CA ILE A 359 3.48 31.66 1.48
C ILE A 359 4.84 32.12 2.01
N GLN A 360 4.84 32.59 3.26
CA GLN A 360 5.99 33.25 3.92
C GLN A 360 6.85 32.27 4.71
N SER A 361 6.24 31.22 5.29
CA SER A 361 6.96 30.18 6.01
C SER A 361 6.37 28.81 5.74
N ARG A 362 7.22 27.77 5.75
CA ARG A 362 6.89 26.37 5.45
C ARG A 362 7.65 25.45 6.40
N LYS A 363 6.96 24.48 7.00
CA LYS A 363 7.50 23.45 7.88
C LYS A 363 6.70 22.17 7.70
N ILE A 364 7.36 21.12 7.23
CA ILE A 364 6.77 19.78 7.12
C ILE A 364 7.35 18.90 8.22
N THR A 365 6.47 18.26 8.99
CA THR A 365 6.82 17.21 9.94
C THR A 365 6.16 15.92 9.47
N VAL A 366 6.95 14.86 9.28
CA VAL A 366 6.50 13.57 8.77
C VAL A 366 6.97 12.45 9.70
N ASP A 367 6.18 11.39 9.79
CA ASP A 367 6.49 10.19 10.56
C ASP A 367 7.45 9.23 9.81
N HIS A 368 7.76 8.08 10.42
CA HIS A 368 8.60 6.99 9.88
C HIS A 368 9.99 7.43 9.36
N ASN A 369 10.52 8.56 9.84
CA ASN A 369 11.76 9.19 9.37
C ASN A 369 11.80 9.43 7.84
N ALA A 370 10.63 9.63 7.21
CA ALA A 370 10.57 9.90 5.78
C ALA A 370 11.28 11.22 5.42
N THR A 371 11.93 11.25 4.26
CA THR A 371 12.63 12.44 3.77
C THR A 371 11.66 13.33 3.00
N VAL A 372 11.55 14.60 3.39
CA VAL A 372 10.84 15.63 2.64
C VAL A 372 11.78 16.19 1.58
N ILE A 373 11.45 16.00 0.32
CA ILE A 373 12.20 16.53 -0.83
C ILE A 373 11.44 17.73 -1.38
N TRP A 374 12.08 18.89 -1.41
CA TRP A 374 11.57 20.10 -2.08
C TRP A 374 11.97 20.10 -3.55
N LYS A 375 11.18 20.74 -4.40
CA LYS A 375 11.40 20.76 -5.86
C LYS A 375 12.67 21.52 -6.26
N ASP A 376 13.03 22.55 -5.50
CA ASP A 376 14.28 23.30 -5.61
C ASP A 376 14.71 23.84 -4.23
N ASN A 377 15.99 24.20 -4.09
CA ASN A 377 16.50 25.00 -2.95
C ASN A 377 16.13 26.50 -3.10
N GLY A 378 14.82 26.78 -3.22
CA GLY A 378 14.25 28.11 -3.39
C GLY A 378 12.79 28.14 -2.94
N ASP A 379 12.03 29.16 -3.34
CA ASP A 379 10.66 29.42 -2.85
C ASP A 379 9.57 28.46 -3.34
N SER A 380 9.93 27.34 -3.96
CA SER A 380 8.97 26.38 -4.50
C SER A 380 8.04 25.83 -3.41
N SER A 381 6.73 25.94 -3.65
CA SER A 381 5.67 25.38 -2.81
C SER A 381 5.64 23.85 -2.79
N ASP A 382 6.28 23.24 -3.79
CA ASP A 382 6.12 21.83 -4.12
C ASP A 382 7.09 20.95 -3.34
N PHE A 383 6.54 19.91 -2.71
CA PHE A 383 7.30 18.88 -1.99
C PHE A 383 6.86 17.48 -2.40
N ARG A 384 7.67 16.48 -2.07
CA ARG A 384 7.29 15.06 -2.10
C ARG A 384 7.98 14.30 -0.98
N LEU A 385 7.43 13.15 -0.62
CA LEU A 385 7.99 12.29 0.43
C LEU A 385 8.81 11.17 -0.20
N TRP A 386 9.90 10.77 0.44
CA TRP A 386 10.69 9.58 0.12
C TRP A 386 10.93 8.72 1.34
N ILE A 387 10.92 7.39 1.16
CA ILE A 387 11.35 6.42 2.17
C ILE A 387 12.34 5.39 1.61
N PRO A 388 13.29 4.89 2.43
CA PRO A 388 14.12 3.75 2.08
C PRO A 388 13.30 2.50 1.77
N LEU A 389 13.87 1.60 0.97
CA LEU A 389 13.26 0.30 0.65
C LEU A 389 12.93 -0.53 1.91
N SER A 390 13.75 -0.48 2.96
CA SER A 390 13.49 -1.20 4.22
C SER A 390 12.21 -0.71 4.90
N VAL A 391 12.03 0.61 5.03
CA VAL A 391 10.84 1.22 5.63
C VAL A 391 9.58 0.90 4.81
N TYR A 392 9.70 0.84 3.48
CA TYR A 392 8.58 0.38 2.65
C TYR A 392 8.25 -1.10 2.91
N LEU A 393 9.25 -1.99 2.97
CA LEU A 393 9.07 -3.42 3.25
C LEU A 393 8.48 -3.67 4.64
N GLU A 394 8.93 -2.94 5.67
CA GLU A 394 8.38 -2.95 7.03
C GLU A 394 6.89 -2.57 7.01
N LEU A 395 6.54 -1.43 6.43
CA LEU A 395 5.15 -0.97 6.33
C LEU A 395 4.27 -1.87 5.44
N GLN A 396 4.84 -2.54 4.44
CA GLN A 396 4.13 -3.48 3.57
C GLN A 396 3.82 -4.82 4.26
N ALA A 397 4.54 -5.19 5.33
CA ALA A 397 4.29 -6.42 6.08
C ALA A 397 3.00 -6.36 6.91
N GLU A 398 2.72 -5.21 7.54
CA GLU A 398 1.54 -5.02 8.39
C GLU A 398 0.43 -4.20 7.71
N GLY A 399 0.79 -3.37 6.72
CA GLY A 399 -0.05 -2.32 6.16
C GLY A 399 0.17 -1.01 6.93
N GLY A 400 0.56 0.06 6.22
CA GLY A 400 1.02 1.29 6.84
C GLY A 400 0.52 2.55 6.14
N THR A 401 0.59 3.68 6.83
CA THR A 401 0.35 5.01 6.24
C THR A 401 1.31 6.01 6.82
N ILE A 402 2.02 6.71 5.94
CA ILE A 402 2.91 7.81 6.30
C ILE A 402 2.12 9.11 6.27
N THR A 403 2.21 9.92 7.33
CA THR A 403 1.48 11.19 7.47
C THR A 403 2.46 12.35 7.53
N ALA A 404 2.43 13.21 6.52
CA ALA A 404 3.11 14.50 6.58
C ALA A 404 2.12 15.60 6.97
N SER A 405 2.41 16.30 8.07
CA SER A 405 1.71 17.51 8.47
C SER A 405 2.46 18.73 7.95
N VAL A 406 1.84 19.46 7.04
CA VAL A 406 2.36 20.67 6.39
C VAL A 406 1.84 21.88 7.16
N ASN A 407 2.73 22.72 7.67
CA ASN A 407 2.41 23.86 8.52
C ASN A 407 3.21 25.09 8.10
N GLY A 408 2.73 26.29 8.41
CA GLY A 408 3.45 27.51 8.09
C GLY A 408 2.60 28.77 8.26
N THR A 409 2.98 29.84 7.56
CA THR A 409 2.25 31.12 7.54
C THR A 409 2.10 31.68 6.13
N HIS A 410 1.01 32.39 5.90
CA HIS A 410 0.79 33.23 4.72
C HIS A 410 0.17 34.59 5.13
N SER A 411 0.18 35.57 4.22
CA SER A 411 -0.60 36.81 4.40
C SER A 411 -2.09 36.50 4.53
N ALA A 412 -2.92 37.38 5.11
CA ALA A 412 -4.32 37.05 5.39
C ALA A 412 -5.23 37.07 4.14
N PHE A 413 -5.03 38.06 3.27
CA PHE A 413 -5.86 38.33 2.10
C PHE A 413 -5.05 39.00 0.97
N LEU A 414 -5.60 39.04 -0.24
CA LEU A 414 -5.21 39.99 -1.28
C LEU A 414 -6.00 41.29 -1.13
N SER A 415 -5.34 42.43 -1.29
CA SER A 415 -5.95 43.77 -1.32
C SER A 415 -5.24 44.64 -2.36
N GLY A 416 -5.93 45.68 -2.84
CA GLY A 416 -5.28 46.89 -3.33
C GLY A 416 -5.29 47.99 -2.26
N TRP A 417 -4.37 48.94 -2.36
CA TRP A 417 -4.24 50.05 -1.40
C TRP A 417 -3.99 51.38 -2.13
N ASN A 418 -4.37 52.47 -1.49
CA ASN A 418 -4.07 53.81 -2.00
C ASN A 418 -2.67 54.24 -1.53
N TYR A 419 -1.70 54.21 -2.45
CA TYR A 419 -0.37 54.78 -2.26
C TYR A 419 -0.30 56.22 -2.77
N LEU A 420 0.51 57.06 -2.12
CA LEU A 420 0.80 58.45 -2.50
C LEU A 420 2.31 58.65 -2.66
N SER A 421 2.73 59.64 -3.46
CA SER A 421 4.14 60.05 -3.52
C SER A 421 4.64 60.49 -2.15
N VAL A 422 5.86 60.04 -1.78
CA VAL A 422 6.50 60.43 -0.50
C VAL A 422 6.98 61.88 -0.53
N SER A 423 7.42 62.37 -1.69
CA SER A 423 7.92 63.75 -1.84
C SER A 423 6.80 64.75 -2.11
N ASN A 424 5.87 64.42 -3.01
CA ASN A 424 4.88 65.34 -3.55
C ASN A 424 3.47 64.70 -3.57
N PRO A 425 2.87 64.40 -2.39
CA PRO A 425 1.63 63.65 -2.30
C PRO A 425 0.43 64.34 -2.96
N ASP A 426 0.42 65.68 -3.00
CA ASP A 426 -0.68 66.46 -3.58
C ASP A 426 -0.48 66.85 -5.04
N ASP A 427 0.73 66.72 -5.61
CA ASP A 427 0.98 67.03 -7.03
C ASP A 427 0.60 65.83 -7.92
N PHE A 428 1.12 64.66 -7.58
CA PHE A 428 0.89 63.42 -8.31
C PHE A 428 -0.46 62.77 -7.96
N GLN A 429 -0.85 61.77 -8.76
CA GLN A 429 -2.01 60.92 -8.45
C GLN A 429 -1.70 59.82 -7.42
N LYS A 430 -2.77 59.32 -6.79
CA LYS A 430 -2.77 58.03 -6.12
C LYS A 430 -2.48 56.88 -7.09
N VAL A 431 -1.83 55.83 -6.60
CA VAL A 431 -1.62 54.56 -7.33
C VAL A 431 -1.99 53.37 -6.45
N THR A 432 -2.25 52.22 -7.09
CA THR A 432 -2.56 50.94 -6.43
C THR A 432 -1.84 49.78 -7.11
N LEU A 433 -1.70 48.67 -6.40
CA LEU A 433 -1.20 47.38 -6.87
C LEU A 433 -1.87 46.28 -6.02
N LEU A 434 -1.99 45.06 -6.56
CA LEU A 434 -2.46 43.93 -5.77
C LEU A 434 -1.31 43.38 -4.91
N GLU A 435 -1.51 43.31 -3.59
CA GLU A 435 -0.55 42.69 -2.66
C GLU A 435 -1.23 41.88 -1.55
N GLY A 436 -0.43 41.05 -0.87
CA GLY A 436 -0.84 40.27 0.29
C GLY A 436 -0.81 41.14 1.54
N GLY A 437 -1.95 41.29 2.19
CA GLY A 437 -2.13 42.18 3.34
C GLY A 437 -2.51 41.47 4.65
N GLY A 438 -2.66 42.29 5.68
CA GLY A 438 -3.09 41.86 7.01
C GLY A 438 -1.95 41.28 7.87
N ARG A 439 -2.31 40.50 8.89
CA ARG A 439 -1.34 39.78 9.73
C ARG A 439 -1.01 38.43 9.10
N ASN A 440 0.21 37.94 9.33
CA ASN A 440 0.61 36.58 8.99
C ASN A 440 -0.31 35.59 9.72
N VAL A 441 -1.11 34.84 8.97
CA VAL A 441 -2.01 33.80 9.51
C VAL A 441 -1.36 32.42 9.41
N GLY A 442 -1.57 31.59 10.42
CA GLY A 442 -1.07 30.23 10.45
C GLY A 442 -1.93 29.28 9.62
N HIS A 443 -1.29 28.40 8.86
CA HIS A 443 -1.97 27.33 8.11
C HIS A 443 -1.47 25.95 8.56
N SER A 444 -2.34 24.94 8.41
CA SER A 444 -2.01 23.53 8.64
C SER A 444 -2.84 22.63 7.73
N ALA A 445 -2.21 21.64 7.11
CA ALA A 445 -2.88 20.57 6.38
C ALA A 445 -2.11 19.25 6.57
N LYS A 446 -2.73 18.14 6.13
CA LYS A 446 -2.11 16.81 6.13
C LYS A 446 -2.18 16.19 4.76
N VAL A 447 -1.14 15.43 4.42
CA VAL A 447 -1.13 14.49 3.30
C VAL A 447 -0.73 13.11 3.80
N THR A 448 -1.44 12.09 3.37
CA THR A 448 -1.18 10.68 3.71
C THR A 448 -0.68 9.89 2.51
N ALA A 449 0.23 8.95 2.74
CA ALA A 449 0.76 8.05 1.72
C ALA A 449 0.71 6.59 2.22
N THR A 450 -0.26 5.82 1.72
CA THR A 450 -0.54 4.45 2.20
C THR A 450 0.36 3.43 1.51
N VAL A 451 0.97 2.55 2.31
CA VAL A 451 1.63 1.32 1.86
C VAL A 451 0.66 0.15 2.14
N PRO A 452 0.13 -0.52 1.11
CA PRO A 452 -0.83 -1.61 1.31
C PRO A 452 -0.16 -2.84 1.96
N LYS A 453 -0.87 -3.53 2.86
CA LYS A 453 -0.41 -4.83 3.37
C LYS A 453 -0.32 -5.82 2.20
N LYS A 454 0.82 -6.49 2.06
CA LYS A 454 1.00 -7.64 1.16
C LYS A 454 0.57 -8.92 1.88
N ASP A 455 -0.30 -9.72 1.26
CA ASP A 455 -0.59 -11.07 1.75
C ASP A 455 0.66 -11.95 1.54
N VAL A 456 1.28 -12.37 2.64
CA VAL A 456 2.52 -13.17 2.65
C VAL A 456 2.28 -14.43 3.47
N LYS A 457 2.66 -15.58 2.91
CA LYS A 457 2.48 -16.90 3.52
C LYS A 457 3.83 -17.52 3.79
N CYS A 458 4.15 -17.63 5.06
CA CYS A 458 5.38 -18.22 5.58
C CYS A 458 5.12 -19.69 5.95
N TYR A 459 6.08 -20.57 5.67
CA TYR A 459 5.99 -22.01 5.97
C TYR A 459 7.29 -22.47 6.63
N ILE A 460 7.16 -23.27 7.69
CA ILE A 460 8.29 -23.99 8.29
C ILE A 460 8.27 -25.40 7.73
N ASP A 461 9.38 -25.83 7.13
CA ASP A 461 9.60 -27.18 6.63
C ASP A 461 10.52 -27.92 7.61
N LEU A 462 9.95 -28.87 8.35
CA LEU A 462 10.66 -29.68 9.35
C LEU A 462 11.17 -30.97 8.72
N GLN A 463 12.41 -31.33 9.07
CA GLN A 463 12.98 -32.67 8.87
C GLN A 463 13.52 -33.20 10.20
N LYS A 464 12.86 -34.22 10.75
CA LYS A 464 13.39 -35.06 11.83
C LYS A 464 14.44 -36.02 11.27
N LEU A 465 15.54 -36.22 11.99
CA LEU A 465 16.66 -37.07 11.58
C LEU A 465 17.10 -37.95 12.74
N ASP A 466 17.59 -39.15 12.42
CA ASP A 466 18.27 -40.01 13.38
C ASP A 466 19.63 -39.39 13.77
N LYS A 467 19.91 -39.24 15.07
CA LYS A 467 21.10 -38.52 15.56
C LYS A 467 22.42 -39.25 15.36
N GLU A 468 22.43 -40.58 15.49
CA GLU A 468 23.67 -41.36 15.38
C GLU A 468 24.12 -41.53 13.92
N THR A 469 23.18 -41.58 12.97
CA THR A 469 23.48 -41.69 11.53
C THR A 469 23.43 -40.35 10.78
N GLY A 470 22.68 -39.37 11.30
CA GLY A 470 22.41 -38.10 10.64
C GLY A 470 21.41 -38.17 9.47
N LEU A 471 20.68 -39.28 9.32
CA LEU A 471 19.85 -39.59 8.14
C LEU A 471 18.34 -39.50 8.39
N ASP A 472 17.59 -39.38 7.30
CA ASP A 472 16.13 -39.45 7.22
C ASP A 472 15.59 -40.90 7.30
N LYS A 473 16.29 -41.77 8.05
CA LYS A 473 16.02 -43.22 8.12
C LYS A 473 16.06 -43.69 9.56
N PRO A 474 14.98 -44.31 10.08
CA PRO A 474 14.96 -44.80 11.44
C PRO A 474 15.85 -46.03 11.62
N GLN A 475 16.42 -46.19 12.82
CA GLN A 475 17.17 -47.38 13.22
C GLN A 475 16.29 -48.45 13.87
N LYS A 476 16.65 -49.72 13.66
CA LYS A 476 16.07 -50.90 14.34
C LYS A 476 14.54 -50.95 14.19
N ASN A 477 13.80 -50.85 15.30
CA ASN A 477 12.33 -50.85 15.36
C ASN A 477 11.76 -49.44 15.61
N ALA A 478 12.58 -48.40 15.55
CA ALA A 478 12.12 -47.02 15.72
C ALA A 478 11.40 -46.52 14.45
N SER A 479 10.79 -45.35 14.53
CA SER A 479 10.17 -44.65 13.40
C SER A 479 10.38 -43.15 13.54
N LEU A 480 10.58 -42.47 12.41
CA LEU A 480 10.56 -41.00 12.37
C LEU A 480 9.12 -40.43 12.28
N LYS A 481 8.11 -41.28 12.12
CA LYS A 481 6.70 -40.92 11.95
C LYS A 481 6.01 -40.64 13.30
N GLY A 482 5.12 -39.65 13.31
CA GLY A 482 4.22 -39.39 14.43
C GLY A 482 4.82 -38.60 15.59
N ALA A 483 6.03 -38.06 15.43
CA ALA A 483 6.55 -37.05 16.34
C ALA A 483 5.74 -35.75 16.17
N VAL A 484 5.41 -35.08 17.27
CA VAL A 484 4.57 -33.88 17.29
C VAL A 484 5.40 -32.67 17.69
N TYR A 485 5.50 -31.69 16.79
CA TYR A 485 6.21 -30.44 16.99
C TYR A 485 5.22 -29.29 17.10
N GLU A 486 5.31 -28.55 18.19
CA GLU A 486 4.47 -27.38 18.45
C GLU A 486 5.19 -26.11 17.95
N VAL A 487 4.52 -25.37 17.08
CA VAL A 487 4.98 -24.08 16.58
C VAL A 487 4.29 -22.98 17.40
N ARG A 488 5.06 -22.11 18.05
CA ARG A 488 4.54 -20.98 18.82
C ARG A 488 5.02 -19.65 18.25
N ASN A 489 4.19 -18.61 18.30
CA ASN A 489 4.60 -17.26 17.91
C ASN A 489 5.32 -16.54 19.06
N ALA A 490 5.87 -15.35 18.79
CA ALA A 490 6.54 -14.50 19.78
C ALA A 490 5.68 -14.11 21.02
N LYS A 491 4.36 -14.33 21.01
CA LYS A 491 3.47 -14.15 22.17
C LYS A 491 3.27 -15.44 22.97
N ASN A 492 4.07 -16.48 22.69
CA ASN A 492 3.99 -17.83 23.24
C ASN A 492 2.64 -18.55 22.96
N ILE A 493 1.86 -18.08 21.98
CA ILE A 493 0.60 -18.70 21.55
C ILE A 493 0.93 -19.78 20.51
N VAL A 494 0.32 -20.96 20.64
CA VAL A 494 0.43 -22.03 19.65
C VAL A 494 -0.13 -21.55 18.31
N ALA A 495 0.77 -21.40 17.35
CA ALA A 495 0.43 -21.09 15.96
C ALA A 495 0.03 -22.38 15.24
N ASP A 496 0.74 -23.49 15.44
CA ASP A 496 0.47 -24.74 14.74
C ASP A 496 0.96 -25.99 15.50
N LYS A 497 0.52 -27.18 15.07
CA LYS A 497 1.08 -28.48 15.47
C LYS A 497 1.38 -29.34 14.25
N MET A 498 2.67 -29.50 13.97
CA MET A 498 3.18 -30.35 12.90
C MET A 498 3.31 -31.79 13.41
N VAL A 499 3.01 -32.77 12.57
CA VAL A 499 3.19 -34.21 12.85
C VAL A 499 4.01 -34.82 11.73
N THR A 500 5.08 -35.54 12.06
CA THR A 500 6.01 -36.09 11.06
C THR A 500 5.43 -37.27 10.27
N ASP A 501 5.74 -37.30 8.97
CA ASP A 501 5.41 -38.39 8.06
C ASP A 501 6.40 -39.57 8.16
N GLU A 502 6.26 -40.55 7.26
CA GLU A 502 7.12 -41.75 7.21
C GLU A 502 8.60 -41.44 6.88
N ASN A 503 8.89 -40.25 6.35
CA ASN A 503 10.21 -39.75 6.01
C ASN A 503 10.75 -38.75 7.05
N GLY A 504 10.08 -38.61 8.21
CA GLY A 504 10.41 -37.62 9.24
C GLY A 504 10.05 -36.17 8.88
N LYS A 505 9.27 -35.94 7.82
CA LYS A 505 8.97 -34.60 7.29
C LYS A 505 7.64 -34.07 7.80
N ALA A 506 7.57 -32.75 8.00
CA ALA A 506 6.32 -32.03 8.17
C ALA A 506 6.45 -30.60 7.63
N THR A 507 5.36 -30.01 7.15
CA THR A 507 5.30 -28.58 6.80
C THR A 507 4.20 -27.93 7.64
N SER A 508 4.47 -26.74 8.18
CA SER A 508 3.45 -25.99 8.92
C SER A 508 2.29 -25.57 8.03
N LYS A 509 1.15 -25.23 8.64
CA LYS A 509 0.15 -24.36 7.99
C LYS A 509 0.80 -23.02 7.58
N ALA A 510 0.10 -22.25 6.75
CA ALA A 510 0.53 -20.89 6.41
C ALA A 510 0.57 -20.00 7.67
N LEU A 511 1.72 -19.39 7.90
CA LEU A 511 2.01 -18.44 8.98
C LEU A 511 2.11 -17.01 8.41
N GLU A 512 1.87 -16.00 9.25
CA GLU A 512 2.22 -14.62 8.93
C GLU A 512 3.71 -14.34 9.17
N ILE A 513 4.21 -13.21 8.67
CA ILE A 513 5.54 -12.67 8.96
C ILE A 513 5.74 -12.51 10.49
N GLY A 514 6.94 -12.82 10.99
CA GLY A 514 7.28 -12.72 12.41
C GLY A 514 8.22 -13.83 12.90
N THR A 515 8.51 -13.82 14.20
CA THR A 515 9.33 -14.85 14.87
C THR A 515 8.47 -15.93 15.52
N TYR A 516 8.88 -17.17 15.30
CA TYR A 516 8.28 -18.39 15.82
C TYR A 516 9.35 -19.26 16.50
N THR A 517 8.91 -20.04 17.49
CA THR A 517 9.68 -21.16 18.04
C THR A 517 9.04 -22.48 17.65
N VAL A 518 9.87 -23.50 17.42
CA VAL A 518 9.46 -24.87 17.10
C VAL A 518 10.10 -25.80 18.12
N LYS A 519 9.30 -26.66 18.74
CA LYS A 519 9.77 -27.61 19.77
C LYS A 519 9.00 -28.93 19.68
N GLU A 520 9.69 -30.06 19.85
CA GLU A 520 9.03 -31.36 20.01
C GLU A 520 8.30 -31.44 21.36
N ILE A 521 7.07 -31.95 21.34
CA ILE A 521 6.24 -32.14 22.54
C ILE A 521 5.88 -33.61 22.77
N GLU A 522 5.89 -34.44 21.72
CA GLU A 522 5.66 -35.88 21.78
C GLU A 522 6.63 -36.55 20.79
N ALA A 523 7.49 -37.45 21.28
CA ALA A 523 8.50 -38.12 20.47
C ALA A 523 7.89 -39.22 19.59
N SER A 524 8.51 -39.50 18.44
CA SER A 524 8.13 -40.65 17.61
C SER A 524 8.59 -41.97 18.24
N SER A 525 7.94 -43.08 17.86
CA SER A 525 8.18 -44.40 18.45
C SER A 525 9.65 -44.81 18.35
N GLY A 526 10.30 -45.05 19.49
CA GLY A 526 11.68 -45.54 19.58
C GLY A 526 12.78 -44.46 19.55
N TYR A 527 12.43 -43.18 19.56
CA TYR A 527 13.36 -42.07 19.76
C TYR A 527 13.16 -41.41 21.13
N GLU A 528 14.21 -40.80 21.68
CA GLU A 528 14.07 -39.88 22.81
C GLU A 528 13.41 -38.56 22.36
N LEU A 529 12.84 -37.81 23.30
CA LEU A 529 12.23 -36.50 23.05
C LEU A 529 13.30 -35.42 22.90
N ASP A 530 13.24 -34.62 21.82
CA ASP A 530 14.06 -33.42 21.70
C ASP A 530 13.73 -32.39 22.79
N THR A 531 14.76 -31.91 23.45
CA THR A 531 14.66 -30.84 24.47
C THR A 531 15.06 -29.48 23.93
N GLN A 532 15.61 -29.41 22.71
CA GLN A 532 15.97 -28.17 22.02
C GLN A 532 14.72 -27.34 21.67
N THR A 533 14.94 -26.12 21.19
CA THR A 533 13.89 -25.26 20.67
C THR A 533 14.49 -24.43 19.55
N TYR A 534 13.97 -24.62 18.34
CA TYR A 534 14.45 -23.94 17.14
C TYR A 534 13.72 -22.61 16.98
N THR A 535 14.44 -21.55 16.63
CA THR A 535 13.85 -20.22 16.38
C THR A 535 13.90 -19.92 14.90
N VAL A 536 12.74 -19.57 14.32
CA VAL A 536 12.59 -19.18 12.92
C VAL A 536 12.04 -17.76 12.88
N THR A 537 12.65 -16.88 12.08
CA THR A 537 12.15 -15.52 11.85
C THR A 537 11.90 -15.31 10.36
N PHE A 538 10.66 -14.98 10.02
CA PHE A 538 10.30 -14.49 8.70
C PHE A 538 10.24 -12.96 8.73
N SER A 539 10.76 -12.31 7.70
CA SER A 539 10.72 -10.86 7.48
C SER A 539 10.38 -10.55 6.03
N ASN A 540 9.88 -9.34 5.75
CA ASN A 540 9.62 -8.92 4.38
C ASN A 540 10.94 -8.44 3.73
N THR A 541 11.45 -9.17 2.75
CA THR A 541 12.76 -8.90 2.12
C THR A 541 12.69 -8.44 0.67
N ASP A 542 11.58 -8.73 -0.03
CA ASP A 542 11.36 -8.43 -1.43
C ASP A 542 9.94 -7.90 -1.64
N VAL A 543 9.76 -6.91 -2.50
CA VAL A 543 8.48 -6.19 -2.63
C VAL A 543 7.39 -7.01 -3.33
N ASN A 544 7.76 -8.06 -4.07
CA ASN A 544 6.88 -8.91 -4.87
C ASN A 544 6.70 -10.33 -4.28
N GLN A 545 7.67 -10.84 -3.53
CA GLN A 545 7.65 -12.20 -2.97
C GLN A 545 6.49 -12.39 -1.97
N THR A 546 5.61 -13.36 -2.24
CA THR A 546 4.42 -13.67 -1.40
C THR A 546 4.55 -14.97 -0.61
N ILE A 547 5.59 -15.78 -0.86
CA ILE A 547 5.80 -17.06 -0.17
C ILE A 547 7.23 -17.10 0.37
N TYR A 548 7.36 -17.48 1.65
CA TYR A 548 8.64 -17.72 2.32
C TYR A 548 8.66 -19.12 2.93
N ARG A 549 9.83 -19.77 2.91
CA ARG A 549 10.09 -21.09 3.50
C ARG A 549 11.33 -21.02 4.38
N ALA A 550 11.34 -21.77 5.47
CA ALA A 550 12.50 -21.94 6.33
C ALA A 550 12.61 -23.40 6.77
N GLU A 551 13.79 -24.00 6.63
CA GLU A 551 14.04 -25.37 7.07
C GLU A 551 14.37 -25.42 8.58
N VAL A 552 13.78 -26.38 9.28
CA VAL A 552 14.18 -26.79 10.64
C VAL A 552 14.62 -28.24 10.59
N LYS A 553 15.76 -28.56 11.21
CA LYS A 553 16.30 -29.91 11.31
C LYS A 553 16.51 -30.25 12.77
N SER A 554 15.98 -31.39 13.18
CA SER A 554 16.06 -31.92 14.55
C SER A 554 16.71 -33.31 14.54
N GLN A 555 17.41 -33.67 15.61
CA GLN A 555 18.27 -34.85 15.68
C GLN A 555 18.19 -35.51 17.06
N GLU A 556 17.46 -36.61 17.14
CA GLU A 556 17.17 -37.32 18.37
C GLU A 556 17.86 -38.70 18.42
N PRO A 557 18.40 -39.12 19.58
CA PRO A 557 19.01 -40.43 19.71
C PRO A 557 17.94 -41.52 19.74
N VAL A 558 18.28 -42.70 19.24
CA VAL A 558 17.45 -43.90 19.43
C VAL A 558 17.34 -44.20 20.92
N HIS A 559 16.11 -44.38 21.41
CA HIS A 559 15.86 -44.74 22.81
C HIS A 559 16.53 -46.07 23.16
N VAL A 560 17.35 -46.08 24.22
CA VAL A 560 18.08 -47.27 24.69
C VAL A 560 17.37 -47.84 25.92
N PRO A 561 16.72 -49.02 25.82
CA PRO A 561 16.01 -49.61 26.96
C PRO A 561 16.95 -49.95 28.12
N LYS A 562 16.58 -49.54 29.33
CA LYS A 562 17.36 -49.74 30.56
C LYS A 562 17.11 -51.11 31.18
N GLU A 563 18.09 -51.59 31.94
CA GLU A 563 17.89 -52.69 32.87
C GLU A 563 17.28 -52.17 34.18
N VAL A 564 16.36 -52.94 34.76
CA VAL A 564 15.64 -52.62 36.00
C VAL A 564 15.54 -53.86 36.90
N SER A 565 15.14 -53.67 38.16
CA SER A 565 15.03 -54.76 39.14
C SER A 565 13.74 -54.73 39.98
N ILE A 566 13.31 -55.90 40.47
CA ILE A 566 12.17 -56.04 41.39
C ILE A 566 12.60 -56.88 42.58
N GLU A 567 12.45 -56.35 43.80
CA GLU A 567 12.82 -57.00 45.05
C GLU A 567 11.56 -57.40 45.84
N LEU A 568 11.29 -58.70 45.92
CA LEU A 568 10.15 -59.24 46.67
C LEU A 568 10.64 -59.87 47.98
N GLU A 569 10.14 -59.38 49.11
CA GLU A 569 10.35 -60.01 50.41
C GLU A 569 9.09 -60.75 50.87
N LYS A 570 9.32 -61.86 51.58
CA LYS A 570 8.31 -62.66 52.25
C LYS A 570 8.49 -62.51 53.75
N GLU A 571 7.46 -62.09 54.46
CA GLU A 571 7.44 -62.02 55.93
C GLU A 571 6.46 -63.06 56.50
N ILE A 572 6.91 -63.80 57.52
CA ILE A 572 6.12 -64.72 58.35
C ILE A 572 6.59 -64.67 59.82
N LEU A 573 5.79 -65.20 60.74
CA LEU A 573 6.14 -65.30 62.16
C LEU A 573 6.82 -66.64 62.47
N GLU A 574 7.95 -66.61 63.20
CA GLU A 574 8.76 -67.78 63.50
C GLU A 574 8.00 -68.86 64.28
N LYS A 575 7.22 -68.45 65.30
CA LYS A 575 6.35 -69.32 66.12
C LYS A 575 5.34 -70.15 65.31
N GLU A 576 5.06 -69.77 64.05
CA GLU A 576 4.11 -70.49 63.20
C GLU A 576 4.77 -71.66 62.45
N ILE A 577 6.10 -71.62 62.28
CA ILE A 577 6.85 -72.60 61.48
C ILE A 577 6.95 -73.94 62.22
N ASN A 578 6.10 -74.90 61.83
CA ASN A 578 6.29 -76.29 62.21
C ASN A 578 7.09 -77.04 61.15
N PHE A 579 8.39 -77.21 61.40
CA PHE A 579 9.32 -77.95 60.53
C PHE A 579 8.97 -79.43 60.35
N ALA A 580 8.21 -80.06 61.27
CA ALA A 580 7.73 -81.43 61.08
C ALA A 580 6.74 -81.55 59.91
N ASN A 581 6.09 -80.44 59.53
CA ASN A 581 5.19 -80.35 58.39
C ASN A 581 5.93 -79.92 57.09
N GLY A 582 7.27 -79.99 57.08
CA GLY A 582 8.13 -79.52 56.00
C GLY A 582 8.37 -78.00 56.01
N GLU A 583 9.48 -77.57 55.41
CA GLU A 583 9.88 -76.16 55.38
C GLU A 583 8.83 -75.27 54.68
N PRO A 584 8.62 -74.01 55.11
CA PRO A 584 7.81 -73.04 54.36
C PRO A 584 8.53 -72.64 53.08
N VAL A 585 7.83 -72.76 51.94
CA VAL A 585 8.30 -72.29 50.63
C VAL A 585 7.20 -71.44 50.00
N PHE A 586 7.56 -70.28 49.48
CA PHE A 586 6.63 -69.34 48.85
C PHE A 586 7.14 -69.03 47.44
N LEU A 587 6.25 -69.16 46.45
CA LEU A 587 6.54 -68.92 45.04
C LEU A 587 5.97 -67.55 44.64
N PHE A 588 6.79 -66.70 44.05
CA PHE A 588 6.33 -65.44 43.45
C PHE A 588 6.27 -65.56 41.92
N GLU A 589 5.23 -64.97 41.34
CA GLU A 589 5.13 -64.74 39.90
C GLU A 589 5.22 -63.24 39.62
N VAL A 590 6.08 -62.87 38.67
CA VAL A 590 6.19 -61.53 38.11
C VAL A 590 5.86 -61.61 36.62
N ARG A 591 4.72 -61.05 36.21
CA ARG A 591 4.35 -60.87 34.79
C ARG A 591 4.63 -59.45 34.37
N GLY A 592 4.99 -59.17 33.13
CA GLY A 592 5.10 -57.80 32.65
C GLY A 592 5.17 -57.64 31.15
N THR A 593 5.00 -56.39 30.72
CA THR A 593 5.09 -55.95 29.33
C THR A 593 6.22 -54.94 29.23
N LYS A 594 7.25 -55.27 28.44
CA LYS A 594 8.41 -54.38 28.19
C LYS A 594 7.98 -53.13 27.41
N VAL A 595 8.87 -52.15 27.31
CA VAL A 595 8.68 -50.97 26.44
C VAL A 595 8.45 -51.34 24.97
N ASP A 596 9.05 -52.43 24.47
CA ASP A 596 8.83 -52.95 23.10
C ASP A 596 7.50 -53.70 22.89
N GLY A 597 6.67 -53.84 23.93
CA GLY A 597 5.39 -54.56 23.88
C GLY A 597 5.50 -56.08 24.14
N THR A 598 6.70 -56.64 24.28
CA THR A 598 6.90 -58.07 24.57
C THR A 598 6.39 -58.41 25.98
N GLU A 599 5.49 -59.38 26.07
CA GLU A 599 5.09 -59.98 27.35
C GLU A 599 6.16 -60.94 27.88
N CYS A 600 6.33 -60.96 29.19
CA CYS A 600 7.27 -61.82 29.89
C CYS A 600 6.71 -62.29 31.24
N VAL A 601 7.11 -63.48 31.68
CA VAL A 601 6.70 -64.08 32.96
C VAL A 601 7.93 -64.70 33.62
N TYR A 602 8.12 -64.39 34.89
CA TYR A 602 9.23 -64.89 35.71
C TYR A 602 8.68 -65.50 37.00
N HIS A 603 9.31 -66.56 37.45
CA HIS A 603 9.02 -67.20 38.73
C HIS A 603 10.30 -67.37 39.54
N LYS A 604 10.27 -67.02 40.82
CA LYS A 604 11.30 -67.39 41.80
C LYS A 604 10.65 -67.68 43.14
N ALA A 605 11.27 -68.54 43.95
CA ALA A 605 10.76 -68.93 45.26
C ALA A 605 11.74 -68.55 46.38
N VAL A 606 11.20 -68.41 47.60
CA VAL A 606 11.96 -68.30 48.85
C VAL A 606 11.61 -69.46 49.78
N SER A 607 12.60 -70.01 50.47
CA SER A 607 12.42 -71.06 51.48
C SER A 607 12.92 -70.61 52.85
N PHE A 608 12.17 -70.99 53.90
CA PHE A 608 12.51 -70.72 55.29
C PHE A 608 13.09 -71.98 55.91
N THR A 609 14.35 -72.28 55.58
CA THR A 609 15.05 -73.45 56.13
C THR A 609 15.29 -73.27 57.62
N ARG A 610 15.48 -74.36 58.38
CA ARG A 610 15.75 -74.26 59.83
C ARG A 610 16.96 -73.35 60.12
N GLU A 611 18.06 -73.56 59.40
CA GLU A 611 19.28 -72.75 59.53
C GLU A 611 19.05 -71.28 59.14
N TYR A 612 18.22 -71.01 58.13
CA TYR A 612 17.90 -69.64 57.72
C TYR A 612 17.07 -68.93 58.81
N VAL A 613 16.07 -69.61 59.37
CA VAL A 613 15.22 -69.07 60.44
C VAL A 613 16.01 -68.78 61.70
N GLU A 614 16.87 -69.71 62.13
CA GLU A 614 17.73 -69.53 63.32
C GLU A 614 18.71 -68.34 63.17
N LYS A 615 19.12 -68.00 61.95
CA LYS A 615 20.06 -66.90 61.65
C LYS A 615 19.41 -65.54 61.36
N ASN A 616 18.15 -65.51 60.90
CA ASN A 616 17.48 -64.30 60.37
C ASN A 616 16.17 -63.93 61.11
N LYS A 617 15.97 -64.44 62.33
CA LYS A 617 14.85 -64.07 63.19
C LYS A 617 15.03 -62.65 63.76
N ASN A 618 14.04 -61.80 63.53
CA ASN A 618 13.98 -60.46 64.12
C ASN A 618 13.57 -60.50 65.61
N SER A 619 13.86 -59.42 66.34
CA SER A 619 13.55 -59.30 67.78
C SER A 619 12.04 -59.28 68.10
N ASP A 620 11.19 -59.01 67.12
CA ASP A 620 9.72 -59.10 67.21
C ASP A 620 9.15 -60.51 66.91
N GLY A 621 10.01 -61.46 66.52
CA GLY A 621 9.63 -62.81 66.12
C GLY A 621 9.20 -62.96 64.66
N THR A 622 9.30 -61.92 63.83
CA THR A 622 9.20 -62.05 62.37
C THR A 622 10.47 -62.65 61.78
N ILE A 623 10.36 -63.23 60.60
CA ILE A 623 11.49 -63.59 59.73
C ILE A 623 11.15 -63.05 58.34
N ARG A 624 12.15 -62.50 57.65
CA ARG A 624 12.04 -62.18 56.22
C ARG A 624 12.96 -63.03 55.37
N ALA A 625 12.46 -63.44 54.21
CA ALA A 625 13.26 -64.03 53.14
C ALA A 625 13.06 -63.23 51.85
N LYS A 626 14.15 -62.93 51.14
CA LYS A 626 14.18 -62.04 49.98
C LYS A 626 14.45 -62.79 48.68
N VAL A 627 13.83 -62.34 47.59
CA VAL A 627 14.21 -62.69 46.23
C VAL A 627 14.19 -61.49 45.28
N THR A 628 15.29 -61.31 44.53
CA THR A 628 15.43 -60.26 43.53
C THR A 628 15.22 -60.81 42.12
N PHE A 629 14.51 -60.09 41.29
CA PHE A 629 14.46 -60.25 39.84
C PHE A 629 15.32 -59.14 39.24
N GLU A 630 16.40 -59.55 38.55
CA GLU A 630 17.49 -58.69 38.07
C GLU A 630 17.61 -58.88 36.55
N HIS A 631 18.22 -57.92 35.85
CA HIS A 631 18.30 -57.89 34.38
C HIS A 631 16.91 -57.98 33.71
N LEU A 632 15.89 -57.36 34.31
CA LEU A 632 14.62 -57.11 33.65
C LEU A 632 14.81 -55.93 32.69
N MET A 633 14.13 -55.92 31.54
CA MET A 633 14.06 -54.71 30.73
C MET A 633 13.02 -53.75 31.34
N GLU A 634 13.21 -52.44 31.17
CA GLU A 634 12.18 -51.45 31.51
C GLU A 634 10.79 -51.77 30.91
N GLY A 635 9.74 -51.54 31.69
CA GLY A 635 8.39 -51.99 31.38
C GLY A 635 7.43 -51.88 32.56
N VAL A 636 6.20 -52.37 32.37
CA VAL A 636 5.19 -52.43 33.43
C VAL A 636 5.06 -53.88 33.91
N TYR A 637 5.24 -54.09 35.21
CA TYR A 637 5.31 -55.40 35.84
C TYR A 637 4.24 -55.57 36.93
N THR A 638 3.72 -56.77 37.10
CA THR A 638 2.76 -57.16 38.14
C THR A 638 3.33 -58.35 38.90
N ALA A 639 3.67 -58.15 40.17
CA ALA A 639 4.11 -59.19 41.09
C ALA A 639 2.95 -59.71 41.95
N LYS A 640 2.92 -61.02 42.19
CA LYS A 640 1.99 -61.66 43.14
C LYS A 640 2.65 -62.86 43.82
N GLU A 641 2.18 -63.19 45.01
CA GLU A 641 2.44 -64.49 45.63
C GLU A 641 1.49 -65.56 45.06
N ILE A 642 2.00 -66.77 44.83
CA ILE A 642 1.18 -67.94 44.51
C ILE A 642 0.71 -68.58 45.81
N LYS A 643 -0.61 -68.78 45.94
CA LYS A 643 -1.25 -69.26 47.18
C LYS A 643 -0.78 -70.68 47.55
N VAL A 644 -0.55 -70.89 48.84
CA VAL A 644 -0.11 -72.17 49.41
C VAL A 644 -1.05 -72.62 50.54
N MET A 645 -1.22 -73.93 50.74
CA MET A 645 -2.26 -74.46 51.65
C MET A 645 -2.10 -74.08 53.13
N ARG A 646 -0.86 -73.94 53.62
CA ARG A 646 -0.56 -73.73 55.05
C ARG A 646 -0.61 -72.26 55.50
N TYR A 647 -0.47 -71.32 54.58
CA TYR A 647 -0.29 -69.90 54.88
C TYR A 647 -1.15 -69.04 53.97
N VAL A 648 -1.79 -68.00 54.51
CA VAL A 648 -2.62 -67.07 53.74
C VAL A 648 -2.00 -65.68 53.70
N LEU A 649 -2.17 -64.99 52.57
CA LEU A 649 -1.74 -63.62 52.38
C LEU A 649 -2.57 -62.70 53.28
N LYS A 650 -1.91 -62.17 54.31
CA LYS A 650 -2.48 -61.27 55.30
C LYS A 650 -2.39 -59.83 54.84
N ASP A 651 -1.21 -59.43 54.37
CA ASP A 651 -0.95 -58.05 53.96
C ASP A 651 0.15 -57.91 52.90
N ILE A 652 0.20 -56.74 52.27
CA ILE A 652 1.26 -56.32 51.35
C ILE A 652 1.68 -54.90 51.73
N LYS A 653 2.91 -54.74 52.21
CA LYS A 653 3.45 -53.50 52.80
C LYS A 653 4.80 -53.13 52.19
N GLU A 654 5.35 -51.98 52.61
CA GLU A 654 6.70 -51.52 52.26
C GLU A 654 6.97 -51.50 50.74
N ILE A 655 5.96 -51.03 49.99
CA ILE A 655 6.01 -50.93 48.53
C ILE A 655 6.82 -49.71 48.10
N SER A 656 7.77 -49.90 47.20
CA SER A 656 8.49 -48.83 46.48
C SER A 656 8.45 -49.06 44.97
N GLY A 657 8.41 -47.99 44.18
CA GLY A 657 8.35 -48.07 42.70
C GLY A 657 7.06 -48.69 42.12
N GLY A 658 6.01 -48.90 42.93
CA GLY A 658 4.80 -49.60 42.50
C GLY A 658 3.55 -49.34 43.35
N VAL A 659 2.42 -49.93 42.96
CA VAL A 659 1.08 -49.68 43.51
C VAL A 659 0.35 -51.01 43.75
N ARG A 660 -0.18 -51.21 44.96
CA ARG A 660 -0.97 -52.41 45.31
C ARG A 660 -2.31 -52.44 44.56
N LYS A 661 -2.68 -53.61 44.04
CA LYS A 661 -3.98 -53.90 43.43
C LYS A 661 -4.54 -55.21 44.01
N GLY A 662 -5.07 -55.14 45.22
CA GLY A 662 -5.58 -56.30 45.97
C GLY A 662 -4.45 -57.19 46.49
N GLU A 663 -4.36 -58.40 45.94
CA GLU A 663 -3.33 -59.41 46.25
C GLU A 663 -2.05 -59.29 45.38
N THR A 664 -1.95 -58.25 44.53
CA THR A 664 -0.81 -58.01 43.65
C THR A 664 -0.23 -56.60 43.83
N VAL A 665 0.97 -56.37 43.29
CA VAL A 665 1.58 -55.04 43.14
C VAL A 665 1.98 -54.80 41.70
N VAL A 666 1.63 -53.64 41.15
CA VAL A 666 2.02 -53.21 39.80
C VAL A 666 3.14 -52.18 39.90
N PHE A 667 4.30 -52.49 39.34
CA PHE A 667 5.46 -51.61 39.22
C PHE A 667 5.49 -50.99 37.82
N ASP A 668 5.64 -49.67 37.72
CA ASP A 668 5.95 -49.01 36.44
C ASP A 668 7.43 -48.66 36.41
N LEU A 669 8.21 -49.56 35.82
CA LEU A 669 9.66 -49.47 35.73
C LEU A 669 10.12 -48.78 34.43
N LYS A 670 9.23 -48.02 33.77
CA LYS A 670 9.63 -47.00 32.78
C LYS A 670 10.09 -45.70 33.45
N GLN A 671 9.66 -45.47 34.69
CA GLN A 671 9.97 -44.28 35.49
C GLN A 671 10.81 -44.59 36.74
N ASN A 672 11.00 -45.87 37.06
CA ASN A 672 11.69 -46.33 38.27
C ASN A 672 12.71 -47.43 37.91
N GLU A 673 13.96 -47.29 38.33
CA GLU A 673 15.02 -48.30 38.08
C GLU A 673 14.85 -49.56 38.97
N LYS A 674 14.08 -49.44 40.05
CA LYS A 674 13.81 -50.52 40.99
C LYS A 674 12.40 -50.46 41.59
N GLY A 675 11.76 -51.62 41.71
CA GLY A 675 10.58 -51.84 42.55
C GLY A 675 10.91 -52.70 43.78
N SER A 676 10.19 -52.52 44.89
CA SER A 676 10.26 -53.42 46.05
C SER A 676 8.91 -53.60 46.75
N VAL A 677 8.73 -54.70 47.49
CA VAL A 677 7.53 -54.99 48.30
C VAL A 677 7.76 -56.11 49.32
N VAL A 678 7.10 -56.03 50.48
CA VAL A 678 6.98 -57.13 51.45
C VAL A 678 5.57 -57.74 51.40
N PHE A 679 5.47 -59.02 51.06
CA PHE A 679 4.26 -59.82 51.22
C PHE A 679 4.26 -60.48 52.60
N VAL A 680 3.23 -60.27 53.42
CA VAL A 680 3.11 -60.80 54.79
C VAL A 680 2.08 -61.92 54.84
N ASN A 681 2.46 -63.11 55.30
CA ASN A 681 1.50 -64.20 55.56
C ASN A 681 1.40 -64.55 57.03
N GLU A 682 0.22 -65.05 57.40
CA GLU A 682 0.00 -65.81 58.63
C GLU A 682 -0.39 -67.25 58.28
N LYS A 683 -0.02 -68.17 59.15
CA LYS A 683 -0.43 -69.58 59.07
C LYS A 683 -1.87 -69.74 59.52
N LYS A 684 -2.63 -70.58 58.81
CA LYS A 684 -3.94 -71.03 59.31
C LYS A 684 -3.76 -72.24 60.23
N GLU A 685 -4.34 -72.16 61.42
CA GLU A 685 -4.49 -73.31 62.33
C GLU A 685 -5.65 -74.20 61.86
N TRP A 686 -5.38 -75.03 60.85
CA TRP A 686 -6.27 -76.11 60.45
C TRP A 686 -6.02 -77.34 61.35
N GLN A 687 -6.86 -77.54 62.37
CA GLN A 687 -6.96 -78.82 63.10
C GLN A 687 -8.26 -79.59 62.80
N ASP A 688 -9.27 -78.97 62.16
CA ASP A 688 -10.66 -79.47 62.15
C ASP A 688 -11.33 -79.63 60.76
N TRP A 689 -10.61 -79.98 59.68
CA TRP A 689 -11.22 -80.29 58.35
C TRP A 689 -10.59 -81.49 57.63
N SER A 690 -11.38 -82.13 56.74
CA SER A 690 -11.22 -83.50 56.21
C SER A 690 -10.56 -83.64 54.82
N ASP A 691 -10.38 -84.89 54.39
CA ASP A 691 -9.55 -85.37 53.27
C ASP A 691 -10.04 -85.06 51.83
N ASP A 692 -10.76 -83.95 51.58
CA ASP A 692 -11.37 -83.65 50.27
C ASP A 692 -10.89 -82.37 49.55
N SER A 693 -9.89 -81.66 50.08
CA SER A 693 -9.25 -80.53 49.38
C SER A 693 -8.04 -80.94 48.53
N TYR A 694 -8.25 -81.25 47.24
CA TYR A 694 -7.15 -81.48 46.30
C TYR A 694 -6.48 -80.17 45.83
N CYS A 695 -5.16 -80.19 45.67
CA CYS A 695 -4.41 -79.16 44.94
C CYS A 695 -3.78 -79.75 43.69
N GLU A 696 -4.11 -79.17 42.53
CA GLU A 696 -3.56 -79.59 41.25
C GLU A 696 -2.13 -79.02 41.07
N ASN A 697 -1.14 -79.88 41.30
CA ASN A 697 0.26 -79.47 41.35
C ASN A 697 0.87 -79.45 39.94
N VAL A 698 0.57 -78.42 39.16
CA VAL A 698 1.07 -78.25 37.78
C VAL A 698 2.57 -77.94 37.80
N ILE A 699 3.40 -78.96 37.54
CA ILE A 699 4.85 -78.81 37.37
C ILE A 699 5.13 -78.31 35.93
N PRO A 700 5.69 -77.10 35.72
CA PRO A 700 6.02 -76.62 34.39
C PRO A 700 7.30 -77.30 33.88
N GLY A 701 7.14 -78.43 33.20
CA GLY A 701 8.22 -79.06 32.44
C GLY A 701 8.67 -78.20 31.27
N LYS A 702 9.96 -78.26 30.91
CA LYS A 702 10.43 -77.69 29.64
C LYS A 702 9.76 -78.43 28.48
N ALA A 703 9.16 -77.69 27.56
CA ALA A 703 8.77 -78.23 26.27
C ALA A 703 10.03 -78.42 25.40
N GLY A 704 10.45 -79.68 25.22
CA GLY A 704 11.65 -80.05 24.45
C GLY A 704 12.34 -81.29 25.03
N ASP A 705 12.08 -82.43 24.36
CA ASP A 705 12.86 -83.69 24.32
C ASP A 705 12.11 -84.96 24.78
N ALA A 706 11.10 -85.37 24.01
CA ALA A 706 10.50 -86.71 24.09
C ALA A 706 9.84 -87.17 22.77
N LYS A 707 10.68 -87.52 21.78
CA LYS A 707 10.36 -88.22 20.49
C LYS A 707 9.18 -87.68 19.67
#